data_AF-A0A850M687-F1
#
_entry.id   AF-A0A850M687-F1
#
_cell.length_a   1.000
_cell.length_b   1.000
_cell.length_c   1.000
_cell.angle_alpha   90.00
_cell.angle_beta   90.00
_cell.angle_gamma   90.00
#
_symmetry.space_group_name_H-M   'P 1'
#
loop_
_entity.id
_entity.type
_entity.pdbx_description
1 polymer ?
#
loop_
_entity_poly.entity_id
_entity_poly.type
_entity_poly.pdbx_seq_one_letter_code
_entity_poly.pdbx_strand_id
1 'polypeptide(L)'
;MTKKIAHSVKTITAEKSNDLITFASRYLGFDSIFKWNVDVNGFIVQLQTNDIHLEDFFKENFFPAAFDSDLRPHGTIYAINGAYDAEPGLYYNSETKTGFLINITTYHQLRSLVLGLVLDFSEQQRNLHFIRGSLVDLDGEGICIMGPSESGINTHTFLLLELEKARIHSTDWIYLEQLGGEKGRISTTISEQKFYLKNNIIKLIPRLRILFEKCKKEENYFVIDPWWIGGKDKCINTTRINVIFFLDPDPMRNEIAKRLTKKEALSMLLDAEHPFYNPHIIAFDNSRKEQELKFFDNLFDFVAVYRINTAKAMFEVQKEIKNIILSKEYLEPLQEEKEEIQLEVAEALKHISLSNIRKAISEMVNLSNVQSLSEKEIREMAEKYGFRTKFGNYNFVSTVKNRSAGLTVYIGSPKVLQAKLNENQKDIIKKLPKTVKEVLAYIKRAPFVRTTRTMGKNPDFTPTCTLYVSVHRKEMIRLAHMLNLSLFPNDRKTNPHLYIVYIPEWHEKDRQIIVFPEIAVTFVLGTDYYGEAKKGMLRMAMWEAKQRGMLGLHAGAKIIKAMDARTGEIKKYSTLIFGLTATGKTTHSCHSHNLDESLGEGIEIVQDDFIALRPDGSVLGTERGFFLKTEGLNHEIQPLIYNAITQPDGIFENVLVDYQGNVFFEDNTLTGNGRGIMQKKDFGKYSSKGINIPPLSEVDGILIFMITRRNTIVPIASKLTFEQATAFFMLGESIESSGSNPKRAGESVRVVGTNPFMIGDETEEGEMFYDILMKNKDKIRCFLLNTGGVGELREKQPDGTKILKRKVNRIPIKEMASLIRGISRDSIQWEPDPYFGTEIPKKMEGVDITKYDPAKFYSPKMLKNLINTLKQERTEYMAKFKDLDEKIKQAFK
;
A
#
# COMPACT_ATOMS: atom_id res chain seq x y z
N MET A 1 35.59 39.19 34.64
CA MET A 1 34.15 39.53 34.55
C MET A 1 33.83 39.88 33.10
N THR A 2 33.55 38.88 32.27
CA THR A 2 33.11 39.07 30.88
C THR A 2 31.58 39.03 30.89
N LYS A 3 30.93 40.15 30.56
CA LYS A 3 29.47 40.30 30.55
C LYS A 3 28.85 39.16 29.72
N LYS A 4 27.90 38.41 30.31
CA LYS A 4 26.92 37.58 29.59
C LYS A 4 26.16 38.51 28.63
N ILE A 5 26.54 38.55 27.36
CA ILE A 5 25.80 39.27 26.32
C ILE A 5 24.51 38.48 26.04
N ALA A 6 23.38 39.18 26.02
CA ALA A 6 22.04 38.64 25.98
C ALA A 6 21.79 37.78 24.72
N HIS A 7 21.50 36.49 24.91
CA HIS A 7 21.24 35.52 23.83
C HIS A 7 19.75 35.41 23.41
N SER A 8 18.83 36.17 24.02
CA SER A 8 17.41 36.10 23.69
C SER A 8 17.00 37.22 22.72
N VAL A 9 16.35 36.87 21.62
CA VAL A 9 15.70 37.82 20.70
C VAL A 9 14.73 38.70 21.48
N LYS A 10 14.83 40.03 21.34
CA LYS A 10 13.88 40.98 21.94
C LYS A 10 12.78 41.32 20.93
N THR A 11 11.54 40.98 21.24
CA THR A 11 10.40 41.40 20.42
C THR A 11 10.15 42.90 20.59
N ILE A 12 9.97 43.63 19.49
CA ILE A 12 9.83 45.09 19.46
C ILE A 12 8.57 45.53 18.70
N THR A 13 8.11 46.77 18.95
CA THR A 13 6.97 47.38 18.24
C THR A 13 7.33 47.82 16.82
N ALA A 14 6.31 48.05 15.97
CA ALA A 14 6.53 48.50 14.59
C ALA A 14 7.21 49.88 14.52
N GLU A 15 6.87 50.79 15.44
CA GLU A 15 7.53 52.09 15.58
C GLU A 15 9.03 51.91 15.85
N LYS A 16 9.39 51.06 16.82
CA LYS A 16 10.80 50.78 17.12
C LYS A 16 11.52 50.06 15.98
N SER A 17 10.81 49.24 15.20
CA SER A 17 11.31 48.60 13.98
C SER A 17 11.71 49.67 12.95
N ASN A 18 10.85 50.66 12.69
CA ASN A 18 11.14 51.76 11.76
C ASN A 18 12.33 52.62 12.21
N ASP A 19 12.45 52.89 13.52
CA ASP A 19 13.61 53.57 14.08
C ASP A 19 14.91 52.78 13.81
N LEU A 20 14.86 51.46 14.01
CA LEU A 20 16.01 50.58 13.80
C LEU A 20 16.36 50.41 12.31
N ILE A 21 15.39 50.45 11.40
CA ILE A 21 15.65 50.49 9.94
C ILE A 21 16.39 51.79 9.59
N THR A 22 15.89 52.92 10.08
CA THR A 22 16.51 54.24 9.87
C THR A 22 17.91 54.28 10.47
N PHE A 23 18.10 53.69 11.66
CA PHE A 23 19.41 53.55 12.27
C PHE A 23 20.34 52.67 11.44
N ALA A 24 19.90 51.47 11.04
CA ALA A 24 20.70 50.54 10.25
C ALA A 24 21.12 51.14 8.89
N SER A 25 20.25 51.92 8.23
CA SER A 25 20.58 52.59 6.97
C SER A 25 21.76 53.56 7.05
N ARG A 26 22.09 54.09 8.25
CA ARG A 26 23.27 54.95 8.44
C ARG A 26 24.57 54.18 8.34
N TYR A 27 24.53 52.87 8.62
CA TYR A 27 25.68 51.97 8.65
C TYR A 27 25.78 51.06 7.42
N LEU A 28 24.67 50.92 6.68
CA LEU A 28 24.58 50.17 5.43
C LEU A 28 24.70 51.11 4.22
N GLY A 29 25.92 51.60 3.96
CA GLY A 29 26.22 52.49 2.84
C GLY A 29 26.10 51.83 1.46
N PHE A 30 25.95 52.63 0.41
CA PHE A 30 25.74 52.14 -0.97
C PHE A 30 26.88 51.22 -1.47
N ASP A 31 28.13 51.51 -1.07
CA ASP A 31 29.32 50.75 -1.51
C ASP A 31 29.72 49.59 -0.58
N SER A 32 29.05 49.42 0.57
CA SER A 32 29.41 48.43 1.60
C SER A 32 28.26 47.49 2.00
N ILE A 33 27.10 47.60 1.35
CA ILE A 33 25.92 46.79 1.64
C ILE A 33 25.91 45.51 0.80
N PHE A 34 25.93 44.37 1.48
CA PHE A 34 25.61 43.08 0.89
C PHE A 34 24.10 42.83 1.03
N LYS A 35 23.43 42.56 -0.10
CA LYS A 35 22.03 42.14 -0.14
C LYS A 35 21.93 40.76 -0.76
N TRP A 36 21.26 39.84 -0.06
CA TRP A 36 21.04 38.50 -0.58
C TRP A 36 19.69 37.93 -0.16
N ASN A 37 19.01 37.26 -1.09
CA ASN A 37 17.77 36.57 -0.84
C ASN A 37 18.03 35.07 -0.74
N VAL A 38 17.45 34.43 0.27
CA VAL A 38 17.44 32.97 0.40
C VAL A 38 16.01 32.45 0.43
N ASP A 39 15.82 31.26 -0.09
CA ASP A 39 14.59 30.50 0.00
C ASP A 39 14.68 29.55 1.20
N VAL A 40 13.78 29.74 2.15
CA VAL A 40 13.57 28.82 3.26
C VAL A 40 12.15 28.25 3.13
N ASN A 41 12.05 27.11 2.41
CA ASN A 41 10.80 26.36 2.21
C ASN A 41 9.65 27.20 1.60
N GLY A 42 9.95 27.96 0.54
CA GLY A 42 9.02 28.85 -0.15
C GLY A 42 9.01 30.28 0.41
N PHE A 43 9.61 30.52 1.58
CA PHE A 43 9.70 31.85 2.18
C PHE A 43 11.03 32.52 1.83
N ILE A 44 10.93 33.56 1.01
CA ILE A 44 12.05 34.43 0.69
C ILE A 44 12.39 35.32 1.89
N VAL A 45 13.58 35.12 2.46
CA VAL A 45 14.16 35.98 3.51
C VAL A 45 15.35 36.75 2.93
N GLN A 46 15.34 38.06 3.12
CA GLN A 46 16.43 38.93 2.67
C GLN A 46 17.36 39.31 3.83
N LEU A 47 18.66 39.15 3.63
CA LEU A 47 19.69 39.72 4.48
C LEU A 47 20.20 41.03 3.86
N GLN A 48 20.29 42.07 4.67
CA GLN A 48 21.04 43.29 4.38
C GLN A 48 22.12 43.47 5.44
N THR A 49 23.39 43.42 5.06
CA THR A 49 24.51 43.45 6.00
C THR A 49 25.71 44.22 5.47
N ASN A 50 26.48 44.85 6.36
CA ASN A 50 27.82 45.37 6.06
C ASN A 50 28.94 44.41 6.53
N ASP A 51 28.56 43.28 7.14
CA ASP A 51 29.47 42.26 7.62
C ASP A 51 29.61 41.14 6.57
N ILE A 52 30.81 41.04 5.98
CA ILE A 52 31.11 40.06 4.94
C ILE A 52 31.05 38.62 5.48
N HIS A 53 31.39 38.37 6.75
CA HIS A 53 31.36 37.01 7.31
C HIS A 53 29.91 36.50 7.43
N LEU A 54 28.99 37.35 7.89
CA LEU A 54 27.57 37.00 7.94
C LEU A 54 26.98 36.74 6.56
N GLU A 55 27.31 37.58 5.57
CA GLU A 55 26.90 37.38 4.19
C GLU A 55 27.41 36.03 3.65
N ASP A 56 28.70 35.79 3.82
CA ASP A 56 29.40 34.62 3.30
C ASP A 56 28.84 33.29 3.82
N PHE A 57 28.44 33.25 5.09
CA PHE A 57 27.80 32.07 5.68
C PHE A 57 26.33 31.95 5.29
N PHE A 58 25.63 33.08 5.18
CA PHE A 58 24.22 33.11 4.78
C PHE A 58 24.01 32.55 3.37
N LYS A 59 24.88 32.95 2.43
CA LYS A 59 24.92 32.41 1.05
C LYS A 59 25.27 30.91 1.00
N GLU A 60 26.09 30.45 1.93
CA GLU A 60 26.62 29.10 1.94
C GLU A 60 25.64 28.08 2.54
N ASN A 61 24.82 28.48 3.53
CA ASN A 61 23.97 27.57 4.31
C ASN A 61 22.56 27.38 3.72
N PHE A 62 21.91 28.43 3.21
CA PHE A 62 20.52 28.37 2.72
C PHE A 62 20.43 28.32 1.19
N PHE A 63 19.30 27.85 0.66
CA PHE A 63 19.06 27.84 -0.77
C PHE A 63 18.98 29.27 -1.33
N PRO A 64 19.61 29.58 -2.47
CA PRO A 64 19.49 30.90 -3.07
C PRO A 64 18.07 31.13 -3.62
N ALA A 65 17.53 32.33 -3.43
CA ALA A 65 16.29 32.77 -4.07
C ALA A 65 16.58 33.79 -5.19
N ALA A 66 15.64 33.92 -6.14
CA ALA A 66 15.77 34.92 -7.20
C ALA A 66 15.94 36.33 -6.61
N PHE A 67 16.91 37.06 -7.16
CA PHE A 67 17.13 38.46 -6.84
C PHE A 67 16.56 39.30 -7.99
N ASP A 68 15.26 39.56 -7.90
CA ASP A 68 14.52 40.44 -8.80
C ASP A 68 14.10 41.68 -8.01
N SER A 69 14.32 42.88 -8.56
CA SER A 69 13.97 44.15 -7.91
C SER A 69 12.47 44.27 -7.63
N ASP A 70 11.63 43.53 -8.36
CA ASP A 70 10.18 43.52 -8.21
C ASP A 70 9.67 42.48 -7.19
N LEU A 71 10.56 41.59 -6.72
CA LEU A 71 10.22 40.52 -5.77
C LEU A 71 10.38 41.01 -4.32
N ARG A 72 9.26 41.31 -3.66
CA ARG A 72 9.25 41.70 -2.24
C ARG A 72 9.54 40.47 -1.35
N PRO A 73 10.56 40.51 -0.46
CA PRO A 73 10.83 39.42 0.46
C PRO A 73 9.71 39.29 1.51
N HIS A 74 9.50 38.07 2.01
CA HIS A 74 8.53 37.79 3.08
C HIS A 74 9.02 38.28 4.45
N GLY A 75 10.33 38.38 4.62
CA GLY A 75 10.95 39.01 5.78
C GLY A 75 12.35 39.54 5.47
N THR A 76 12.77 40.54 6.24
CA THR A 76 14.06 41.23 6.03
C THR A 76 14.84 41.26 7.33
N ILE A 77 16.13 40.95 7.28
CA ILE A 77 17.04 41.04 8.41
C ILE A 77 18.11 42.09 8.11
N TYR A 78 18.26 43.06 9.00
CA TYR A 78 19.32 44.05 8.99
C TYR A 78 20.41 43.63 9.98
N ALA A 79 21.58 43.25 9.48
CA ALA A 79 22.73 42.94 10.31
C ALA A 79 23.80 44.02 10.13
N ILE A 80 24.03 44.80 11.17
CA ILE A 80 25.00 45.90 11.14
C ILE A 80 26.12 45.63 12.14
N ASN A 81 27.34 45.81 11.68
CA ASN A 81 28.55 45.77 12.49
C ASN A 81 29.22 47.15 12.47
N GLY A 82 29.96 47.48 13.53
CA GLY A 82 30.64 48.77 13.68
C GLY A 82 29.74 49.94 14.06
N ALA A 83 28.56 49.69 14.63
CA ALA A 83 27.69 50.73 15.17
C ALA A 83 28.21 51.18 16.55
N TYR A 84 29.18 52.10 16.58
CA TYR A 84 29.88 52.52 17.80
C TYR A 84 28.99 53.20 18.85
N ASP A 85 27.81 53.69 18.44
CA ASP A 85 26.82 54.36 19.30
C ASP A 85 25.71 53.42 19.81
N ALA A 86 25.82 52.10 19.58
CA ALA A 86 24.84 51.11 20.02
C ALA A 86 25.46 49.86 20.67
N GLU A 87 24.80 49.39 21.73
CA GLU A 87 25.15 48.12 22.37
C GLU A 87 24.74 46.92 21.50
N PRO A 88 25.48 45.78 21.56
CA PRO A 88 25.10 44.57 20.86
C PRO A 88 23.68 44.11 21.20
N GLY A 89 22.89 43.79 20.18
CA GLY A 89 21.49 43.41 20.39
C GLY A 89 20.85 42.69 19.22
N LEU A 90 19.91 41.81 19.58
CA LEU A 90 19.10 41.01 18.66
C LEU A 90 17.63 41.38 18.84
N TYR A 91 17.00 41.89 17.79
CA TYR A 91 15.62 42.39 17.84
C TYR A 91 14.78 41.79 16.73
N TYR A 92 13.48 41.61 16.98
CA TYR A 92 12.53 41.10 16.00
C TYR A 92 11.18 41.79 16.10
N ASN A 93 10.61 42.18 14.97
CA ASN A 93 9.24 42.66 14.87
C ASN A 93 8.39 41.62 14.11
N SER A 94 7.38 41.08 14.80
CA SER A 94 6.48 40.06 14.23
C SER A 94 5.46 40.64 13.23
N GLU A 95 5.10 41.92 13.34
CA GLU A 95 4.12 42.53 12.43
C GLU A 95 4.72 42.77 11.03
N THR A 96 5.94 43.30 10.97
CA THR A 96 6.65 43.63 9.73
C THR A 96 7.59 42.52 9.27
N LYS A 97 7.71 41.43 10.04
CA LYS A 97 8.65 40.31 9.82
C LYS A 97 10.08 40.83 9.60
N THR A 98 10.51 41.73 10.48
CA THR A 98 11.81 42.40 10.36
C THR A 98 12.72 42.05 11.54
N GLY A 99 13.92 41.57 11.24
CA GLY A 99 14.94 41.22 12.22
C GLY A 99 16.11 42.20 12.23
N PHE A 100 16.75 42.39 13.39
CA PHE A 100 17.92 43.25 13.54
C PHE A 100 19.02 42.55 14.35
N LEU A 101 20.22 42.54 13.80
CA LEU A 101 21.46 42.17 14.49
C LEU A 101 22.33 43.43 14.56
N ILE A 102 22.53 43.98 15.76
CA ILE A 102 23.39 45.15 15.97
C ILE A 102 24.65 44.68 16.67
N ASN A 103 25.82 44.89 16.05
CA ASN A 103 27.14 44.50 16.55
C ASN A 103 27.23 43.01 16.97
N ILE A 104 26.47 42.14 16.29
CA ILE A 104 26.52 40.68 16.43
C ILE A 104 27.13 40.12 15.16
N THR A 105 28.32 39.52 15.25
CA THR A 105 29.07 38.99 14.11
C THR A 105 28.99 37.47 13.99
N THR A 106 28.25 36.81 14.88
CA THR A 106 28.14 35.34 14.88
C THR A 106 27.01 34.87 13.97
N TYR A 107 27.33 33.98 13.04
CA TYR A 107 26.36 33.43 12.09
C TYR A 107 25.27 32.61 12.78
N HIS A 108 25.60 31.90 13.87
CA HIS A 108 24.64 31.14 14.65
C HIS A 108 23.40 31.97 15.07
N GLN A 109 23.61 33.23 15.49
CA GLN A 109 22.53 34.13 15.90
C GLN A 109 21.69 34.57 14.70
N LEU A 110 22.33 34.85 13.56
CA LEU A 110 21.63 35.15 12.30
C LEU A 110 20.78 33.96 11.83
N ARG A 111 21.36 32.75 11.76
CA ARG A 111 20.64 31.52 11.41
C ARG A 111 19.44 31.29 12.32
N SER A 112 19.62 31.46 13.63
CA SER A 112 18.55 31.31 14.62
C SER A 112 17.42 32.30 14.40
N LEU A 113 17.74 33.56 14.05
CA LEU A 113 16.74 34.58 13.75
C LEU A 113 15.99 34.28 12.44
N VAL A 114 16.67 33.78 11.41
CA VAL A 114 16.05 33.37 10.14
C VAL A 114 15.02 32.26 10.37
N LEU A 115 15.43 31.19 11.07
CA LEU A 115 14.52 30.07 11.37
C LEU A 115 13.34 30.51 12.23
N GLY A 116 13.57 31.35 13.25
CA GLY A 116 12.50 31.88 14.09
C GLY A 116 11.54 32.83 13.36
N LEU A 117 12.03 33.60 12.37
CA LEU A 117 11.19 34.43 11.51
C LEU A 117 10.29 33.57 10.62
N VAL A 118 10.84 32.52 10.02
CA VAL A 118 10.10 31.60 9.14
C VAL A 118 9.04 30.82 9.92
N LEU A 119 9.32 30.43 11.16
CA LEU A 119 8.33 29.87 12.08
C LEU A 119 7.14 30.83 12.26
N ASP A 120 7.43 32.07 12.64
CA ASP A 120 6.40 33.08 12.91
C ASP A 120 5.55 33.40 11.67
N PHE A 121 6.12 33.27 10.46
CA PHE A 121 5.37 33.39 9.21
C PHE A 121 4.47 32.18 8.95
N SER A 122 5.02 30.98 9.09
CA SER A 122 4.34 29.72 8.76
C SER A 122 3.14 29.45 9.67
N GLU A 123 3.23 29.86 10.93
CA GLU A 123 2.15 29.75 11.92
C GLU A 123 0.89 30.54 11.51
N GLN A 124 1.05 31.69 10.85
CA GLN A 124 -0.08 32.48 10.35
C GLN A 124 -0.84 31.76 9.21
N GLN A 125 -0.15 30.92 8.43
CA GLN A 125 -0.75 30.20 7.30
C GLN A 125 -1.38 28.85 7.69
N ARG A 126 -1.22 28.39 8.94
CA ARG A 126 -1.82 27.17 9.53
C ARG A 126 -1.60 25.84 8.78
N ASN A 127 -0.69 25.80 7.80
CA ASN A 127 -0.49 24.63 6.92
C ASN A 127 0.94 24.05 6.99
N LEU A 128 1.85 24.69 7.73
CA LEU A 128 3.26 24.33 7.80
C LEU A 128 3.69 24.18 9.27
N HIS A 129 4.15 22.98 9.63
CA HIS A 129 4.60 22.64 10.98
C HIS A 129 6.08 22.28 11.00
N PHE A 130 6.67 22.29 12.20
CA PHE A 130 8.11 22.15 12.37
C PHE A 130 8.45 21.21 13.51
N ILE A 131 9.53 20.46 13.34
CA ILE A 131 10.13 19.69 14.41
C ILE A 131 11.59 20.11 14.54
N ARG A 132 11.97 20.52 15.76
CA ARG A 132 13.37 20.60 16.15
C ARG A 132 13.86 19.18 16.40
N GLY A 133 14.70 18.71 15.50
CA GLY A 133 15.23 17.36 15.56
C GLY A 133 16.00 17.00 14.31
N SER A 134 16.55 15.80 14.34
CA SER A 134 17.28 15.25 13.22
C SER A 134 16.48 14.10 12.60
N LEU A 135 16.60 13.93 11.29
CA LEU A 135 15.83 12.95 10.53
C LEU A 135 16.76 12.14 9.63
N VAL A 136 16.68 10.82 9.79
CA VAL A 136 17.37 9.85 8.93
C VAL A 136 16.31 8.99 8.26
N ASP A 137 16.38 8.88 6.94
CA ASP A 137 15.60 7.92 6.18
C ASP A 137 16.34 6.58 6.14
N LEU A 138 15.65 5.49 6.48
CA LEU A 138 16.15 4.13 6.33
C LEU A 138 15.17 3.36 5.45
N ASP A 139 15.54 3.15 4.18
CA ASP A 139 14.72 2.41 3.20
C ASP A 139 13.30 2.98 2.99
N GLY A 140 13.15 4.31 3.06
CA GLY A 140 11.85 4.98 2.94
C GLY A 140 11.07 5.12 4.26
N GLU A 141 11.66 4.74 5.39
CA GLU A 141 11.12 4.96 6.73
C GLU A 141 11.94 6.02 7.45
N GLY A 142 11.32 7.13 7.84
CA GLY A 142 12.02 8.22 8.54
C GLY A 142 12.04 8.01 10.04
N ILE A 143 13.25 8.09 10.58
CA ILE A 143 13.59 7.96 11.98
C ILE A 143 13.94 9.36 12.48
N CYS A 144 13.04 9.95 13.26
CA CYS A 144 13.25 11.26 13.84
C CYS A 144 13.87 11.12 15.24
N ILE A 145 14.89 11.91 15.53
CA ILE A 145 15.52 11.98 16.85
C ILE A 145 15.32 13.40 17.39
N MET A 146 14.70 13.50 18.56
CA MET A 146 14.41 14.74 19.26
C MET A 146 14.94 14.66 20.69
N GLY A 147 15.18 15.79 21.33
CA GLY A 147 15.57 15.84 22.73
C GLY A 147 16.13 17.19 23.15
N PRO A 148 16.51 17.38 24.41
CA PRO A 148 17.11 18.62 24.89
C PRO A 148 18.40 18.98 24.14
N SER A 149 18.81 20.24 24.21
CA SER A 149 20.13 20.63 23.73
C SER A 149 21.22 19.78 24.41
N GLU A 150 22.22 19.37 23.63
CA GLU A 150 23.34 18.56 24.10
C GLU A 150 23.02 17.10 24.49
N SER A 151 21.77 16.64 24.28
CA SER A 151 21.36 15.23 24.49
C SER A 151 21.95 14.22 23.50
N GLY A 152 22.73 14.68 22.50
CA GLY A 152 23.38 13.81 21.52
C GLY A 152 22.59 13.54 20.24
N ILE A 153 21.57 14.35 19.90
CA ILE A 153 20.74 14.20 18.68
C ILE A 153 21.59 13.91 17.44
N ASN A 154 22.57 14.77 17.14
CA ASN A 154 23.45 14.62 16.00
C ASN A 154 24.38 13.40 16.13
N THR A 155 24.87 13.09 17.33
CA THR A 155 25.68 11.90 17.56
C THR A 155 24.92 10.63 17.18
N HIS A 156 23.69 10.47 17.69
CA HIS A 156 22.87 9.30 17.40
C HIS A 156 22.45 9.24 15.93
N THR A 157 22.10 10.38 15.33
CA THR A 157 21.78 10.51 13.90
C THR A 157 22.89 9.98 13.01
N PHE A 158 24.11 10.47 13.21
CA PHE A 158 25.19 10.12 12.32
C PHE A 158 25.69 8.68 12.55
N LEU A 159 25.54 8.13 13.76
CA LEU A 159 25.77 6.71 14.01
C LEU A 159 24.74 5.81 13.28
N LEU A 160 23.51 6.29 13.06
CA LEU A 160 22.54 5.60 12.21
C LEU A 160 22.95 5.62 10.73
N LEU A 161 23.72 6.61 10.27
CA LEU A 161 24.21 6.64 8.88
C LEU A 161 25.17 5.49 8.53
N GLU A 162 25.73 4.82 9.54
CA GLU A 162 26.50 3.58 9.38
C GLU A 162 25.62 2.41 8.93
N LEU A 163 24.31 2.47 9.15
CA LEU A 163 23.38 1.47 8.65
C LEU A 163 23.33 1.51 7.12
N GLU A 164 23.25 0.31 6.53
CA GLU A 164 22.95 0.17 5.11
C GLU A 164 21.62 0.86 4.82
N LYS A 165 21.54 1.62 3.72
CA LYS A 165 20.37 2.40 3.30
C LYS A 165 20.03 3.67 4.08
N ALA A 166 20.75 3.98 5.15
CA ALA A 166 20.49 5.20 5.90
C ALA A 166 20.92 6.42 5.09
N ARG A 167 20.00 7.39 4.92
CA ARG A 167 20.19 8.66 4.23
C ARG A 167 19.83 9.80 5.17
N ILE A 168 20.70 10.80 5.26
CA ILE A 168 20.43 11.96 6.10
C ILE A 168 19.45 12.89 5.39
N HIS A 169 18.45 13.37 6.12
CA HIS A 169 17.51 14.38 5.63
C HIS A 169 17.83 15.73 6.29
N SER A 170 17.73 15.81 7.60
CA SER A 170 17.97 17.04 8.39
C SER A 170 18.78 16.73 9.64
N THR A 171 19.50 17.71 10.17
CA THR A 171 20.32 17.57 11.39
C THR A 171 19.80 18.36 12.60
N ASP A 172 18.87 19.29 12.39
CA ASP A 172 18.44 20.22 13.45
C ASP A 172 16.99 20.69 13.25
N TRP A 173 16.56 20.82 11.99
CA TRP A 173 15.28 21.42 11.65
C TRP A 173 14.57 20.64 10.54
N ILE A 174 13.30 20.27 10.78
CA ILE A 174 12.48 19.47 9.86
C ILE A 174 11.18 20.24 9.60
N TYR A 175 10.91 20.52 8.32
CA TYR A 175 9.62 21.05 7.88
C TYR A 175 8.65 19.91 7.65
N LEU A 176 7.39 20.09 8.05
CA LEU A 176 6.30 19.14 7.85
C LEU A 176 5.15 19.84 7.13
N GLU A 177 4.75 19.26 6.01
CA GLU A 177 3.62 19.71 5.21
C GLU A 177 2.54 18.62 5.18
N GLN A 178 1.30 19.01 5.46
CA GLN A 178 0.15 18.11 5.43
C GLN A 178 -0.44 18.06 4.02
N LEU A 179 -0.25 16.94 3.31
CA LEU A 179 -0.77 16.74 1.95
C LEU A 179 -2.19 16.17 1.99
N GLY A 180 -3.19 17.05 1.81
CA GLY A 180 -4.59 16.77 1.47
C GLY A 180 -5.53 16.37 2.61
N GLY A 181 -6.61 17.15 2.84
CA GLY A 181 -7.64 16.88 3.87
C GLY A 181 -7.18 17.13 5.31
N GLU A 182 -8.11 17.16 6.28
CA GLU A 182 -7.81 17.49 7.70
C GLU A 182 -6.84 16.52 8.41
N LYS A 183 -6.64 15.32 7.85
CA LYS A 183 -5.66 14.30 8.32
C LYS A 183 -4.72 13.82 7.20
N GLY A 184 -4.32 14.72 6.30
CA GLY A 184 -3.47 14.42 5.13
C GLY A 184 -2.12 13.77 5.44
N ARG A 185 -1.46 13.26 4.40
CA ARG A 185 -0.13 12.63 4.54
C ARG A 185 0.89 13.67 4.97
N ILE A 186 1.60 13.41 6.07
CA ILE A 186 2.68 14.28 6.52
C ILE A 186 3.93 13.97 5.69
N SER A 187 4.35 14.94 4.87
CA SER A 187 5.60 14.90 4.12
C SER A 187 6.62 15.80 4.80
N THR A 188 7.89 15.40 4.80
CA THR A 188 8.97 16.26 5.30
C THR A 188 9.74 16.94 4.16
N THR A 189 10.28 18.12 4.45
CA THR A 189 11.19 18.84 3.56
C THR A 189 12.42 19.32 4.34
N ILE A 190 13.59 19.31 3.68
CA ILE A 190 14.83 19.82 4.27
C ILE A 190 14.80 21.33 4.48
N SER A 191 15.44 21.78 5.55
CA SER A 191 15.40 23.17 6.01
C SER A 191 16.50 24.06 5.47
N GLU A 192 17.62 23.46 5.13
CA GLU A 192 18.88 24.13 4.83
C GLU A 192 19.55 23.39 3.67
N GLN A 193 20.28 24.13 2.84
CA GLN A 193 21.02 23.56 1.72
C GLN A 193 22.25 22.78 2.21
N LYS A 194 22.94 23.34 3.21
CA LYS A 194 24.11 22.72 3.86
C LYS A 194 23.86 22.64 5.35
N PHE A 195 24.39 21.62 6.03
CA PHE A 195 24.15 21.44 7.47
C PHE A 195 25.09 22.28 8.31
N TYR A 196 24.54 23.02 9.28
CA TYR A 196 25.29 23.76 10.28
C TYR A 196 25.52 22.90 11.53
N LEU A 197 26.75 22.43 11.76
CA LEU A 197 27.08 21.43 12.79
C LEU A 197 28.08 21.96 13.82
N LYS A 198 27.95 21.51 15.07
CA LYS A 198 28.94 21.78 16.14
C LYS A 198 30.25 21.02 15.88
N ASN A 199 31.38 21.63 16.19
CA ASN A 199 32.73 21.06 15.99
C ASN A 199 32.97 19.75 16.79
N ASN A 200 32.23 19.51 17.87
CA ASN A 200 32.42 18.33 18.72
C ASN A 200 32.12 16.99 18.01
N ILE A 201 31.25 16.97 17.00
CA ILE A 201 30.86 15.75 16.27
C ILE A 201 32.03 15.10 15.53
N ILE A 202 33.05 15.89 15.17
CA ILE A 202 34.23 15.45 14.42
C ILE A 202 35.06 14.45 15.22
N LYS A 203 35.07 14.57 16.55
CA LYS A 203 35.79 13.66 17.44
C LYS A 203 35.21 12.25 17.43
N LEU A 204 33.94 12.12 17.08
CA LEU A 204 33.18 10.87 17.12
C LEU A 204 33.16 10.15 15.77
N ILE A 205 33.35 10.89 14.67
CA ILE A 205 33.13 10.38 13.31
C ILE A 205 34.36 10.64 12.44
N PRO A 206 35.22 9.62 12.24
CA PRO A 206 36.49 9.78 11.51
C PRO A 206 36.32 10.37 10.09
N ARG A 207 35.23 10.03 9.40
CA ARG A 207 34.94 10.54 8.05
C ARG A 207 34.68 12.05 8.03
N LEU A 208 34.02 12.59 9.05
CA LEU A 208 33.76 14.04 9.15
C LEU A 208 35.05 14.83 9.38
N ARG A 209 36.08 14.23 10.00
CA ARG A 209 37.38 14.88 10.20
C ARG A 209 38.06 15.28 8.89
N ILE A 210 37.94 14.45 7.86
CA ILE A 210 38.51 14.73 6.54
C ILE A 210 37.69 15.82 5.82
N LEU A 211 36.37 15.79 5.95
CA LEU A 211 35.48 16.75 5.31
C LEU A 211 35.53 18.13 5.97
N PHE A 212 35.72 18.16 7.29
CA PHE A 212 35.82 19.38 8.08
C PHE A 212 36.89 20.33 7.53
N GLU A 213 38.01 19.81 7.03
CA GLU A 213 39.07 20.67 6.45
C GLU A 213 38.64 21.43 5.20
N LYS A 214 37.60 20.97 4.51
CA LYS A 214 37.03 21.61 3.32
C LYS A 214 35.85 22.52 3.64
N CYS A 215 35.34 22.47 4.86
CA CYS A 215 34.14 23.20 5.27
C CYS A 215 34.47 24.65 5.61
N LYS A 216 33.48 25.54 5.45
CA LYS A 216 33.54 26.89 6.02
C LYS A 216 33.32 26.77 7.55
N LYS A 217 34.17 27.44 8.33
CA LYS A 217 34.29 27.25 9.80
C LYS A 217 34.09 28.56 10.53
N GLU A 218 33.36 28.49 11.64
CA GLU A 218 33.23 29.53 12.67
C GLU A 218 33.69 28.90 14.01
N GLU A 219 33.92 29.71 15.05
CA GLU A 219 34.56 29.29 16.31
C GLU A 219 34.10 27.91 16.84
N ASN A 220 32.79 27.66 16.87
CA ASN A 220 32.20 26.43 17.41
C ASN A 220 31.45 25.56 16.38
N TYR A 221 31.36 26.02 15.14
CA TYR A 221 30.51 25.42 14.12
C TYR A 221 31.16 25.36 12.75
N PHE A 222 30.65 24.50 11.88
CA PHE A 222 31.02 24.46 10.48
C PHE A 222 29.80 24.16 9.61
N VAL A 223 29.85 24.63 8.36
CA VAL A 223 28.84 24.33 7.35
C VAL A 223 29.38 23.21 6.46
N ILE A 224 28.65 22.09 6.40
CA ILE A 224 29.01 20.93 5.58
C ILE A 224 27.95 20.68 4.52
N ASP A 225 28.42 20.49 3.30
CA ASP A 225 27.58 20.02 2.21
C ASP A 225 27.14 18.56 2.48
N PRO A 226 25.83 18.25 2.52
CA PRO A 226 25.33 16.91 2.81
C PRO A 226 25.82 15.87 1.79
N TRP A 227 26.06 16.27 0.54
CA TRP A 227 26.59 15.40 -0.51
C TRP A 227 28.01 14.91 -0.20
N TRP A 228 28.79 15.67 0.58
CA TRP A 228 30.16 15.27 0.95
C TRP A 228 30.19 14.13 1.98
N ILE A 229 29.15 14.01 2.81
CA ILE A 229 29.08 12.99 3.88
C ILE A 229 29.05 11.58 3.28
N GLY A 230 28.41 11.40 2.12
CA GLY A 230 28.16 10.05 1.58
C GLY A 230 27.89 9.93 0.09
N GLY A 231 27.93 11.02 -0.68
CA GLY A 231 27.51 11.04 -2.10
C GLY A 231 26.01 11.19 -2.27
N LYS A 232 25.53 11.05 -3.52
CA LYS A 232 24.10 11.25 -3.86
C LYS A 232 23.13 10.32 -3.15
N ASP A 233 23.62 9.16 -2.77
CA ASP A 233 22.78 8.07 -2.25
C ASP A 233 22.67 8.10 -0.72
N LYS A 234 23.24 9.12 -0.06
CA LYS A 234 23.26 9.27 1.41
C LYS A 234 22.57 10.54 1.91
N CYS A 235 21.99 11.34 1.02
CA CYS A 235 21.14 12.49 1.36
C CYS A 235 19.74 12.30 0.75
N ILE A 236 18.70 12.82 1.39
CA ILE A 236 17.34 12.82 0.85
C ILE A 236 16.61 14.13 1.20
N ASN A 237 15.90 14.70 0.23
CA ASN A 237 15.22 15.98 0.42
C ASN A 237 13.82 15.83 1.06
N THR A 238 13.20 14.65 0.95
CA THR A 238 11.84 14.39 1.47
C THR A 238 11.73 12.95 1.98
N THR A 239 11.09 12.75 3.13
CA THR A 239 10.74 11.41 3.65
C THR A 239 9.49 11.50 4.54
N ARG A 240 9.14 10.42 5.25
CA ARG A 240 8.02 10.36 6.20
C ARG A 240 8.54 9.97 7.56
N ILE A 241 7.98 10.54 8.62
CA ILE A 241 8.34 10.12 9.98
C ILE A 241 7.51 8.89 10.34
N ASN A 242 8.18 7.80 10.72
CA ASN A 242 7.56 6.53 11.15
C ASN A 242 7.78 6.27 12.64
N VAL A 243 8.91 6.72 13.17
CA VAL A 243 9.26 6.59 14.58
C VAL A 243 9.98 7.85 15.06
N ILE A 244 9.68 8.27 16.29
CA ILE A 244 10.36 9.37 16.99
C ILE A 244 11.05 8.82 18.23
N PHE A 245 12.34 9.12 18.36
CA PHE A 245 13.14 8.85 19.56
C PHE A 245 13.35 10.13 20.35
N PHE A 246 12.75 10.20 21.54
CA PHE A 246 12.99 11.24 22.55
C PHE A 246 14.20 10.87 23.41
N LEU A 247 15.30 11.60 23.24
CA LEU A 247 16.49 11.44 24.06
C LEU A 247 16.28 12.09 25.43
N ASP A 248 16.38 11.29 26.48
CA ASP A 248 16.08 11.68 27.85
C ASP A 248 17.15 11.12 28.81
N PRO A 249 18.25 11.87 29.07
CA PRO A 249 19.33 11.41 29.93
C PRO A 249 18.90 11.38 31.41
N ASP A 250 18.59 10.19 31.92
CA ASP A 250 18.20 9.96 33.32
C ASP A 250 19.08 8.87 33.97
N PRO A 251 20.09 9.24 34.79
CA PRO A 251 21.00 8.27 35.39
C PRO A 251 20.31 7.34 36.39
N MET A 252 19.16 7.74 36.97
CA MET A 252 18.42 6.94 37.95
C MET A 252 17.53 5.88 37.30
N ARG A 253 17.26 6.01 35.99
CA ARG A 253 16.41 5.08 35.24
C ARG A 253 17.21 3.89 34.72
N ASN A 254 16.70 2.67 34.93
CA ASN A 254 17.39 1.44 34.50
C ASN A 254 17.13 1.04 33.05
N GLU A 255 15.93 1.29 32.53
CA GLU A 255 15.58 0.98 31.13
C GLU A 255 16.30 1.92 30.14
N ILE A 256 16.75 1.34 29.01
CA ILE A 256 17.36 2.09 27.90
C ILE A 256 16.29 2.67 26.98
N ALA A 257 15.24 1.90 26.67
CA ALA A 257 14.18 2.33 25.78
C ALA A 257 12.80 1.94 26.32
N LYS A 258 11.82 2.83 26.17
CA LYS A 258 10.41 2.58 26.47
C LYS A 258 9.54 3.17 25.37
N ARG A 259 8.65 2.36 24.78
CA ARG A 259 7.61 2.87 23.88
C ARG A 259 6.58 3.65 24.72
N LEU A 260 6.28 4.87 24.31
CA LEU A 260 5.39 5.77 25.03
C LEU A 260 3.98 5.69 24.46
N THR A 261 2.99 5.84 25.33
CA THR A 261 1.63 6.22 24.93
C THR A 261 1.61 7.67 24.45
N LYS A 262 0.58 8.03 23.66
CA LYS A 262 0.38 9.41 23.18
C LYS A 262 0.36 10.44 24.32
N LYS A 263 -0.28 10.11 25.45
CA LYS A 263 -0.34 10.98 26.63
C LYS A 263 1.03 11.18 27.28
N GLU A 264 1.82 10.11 27.43
CA GLU A 264 3.18 10.21 27.98
C GLU A 264 4.10 11.04 27.07
N ALA A 265 4.01 10.85 25.75
CA ALA A 265 4.80 11.60 24.77
C ALA A 265 4.50 13.11 24.81
N LEU A 266 3.22 13.50 24.90
CA LEU A 266 2.82 14.91 25.03
C LEU A 266 3.29 15.54 26.33
N SER A 267 3.23 14.82 27.46
CA SER A 267 3.74 15.32 28.74
C SER A 267 5.25 15.62 28.65
N MET A 268 6.03 14.70 28.07
CA MET A 268 7.48 14.89 27.93
C MET A 268 7.86 16.12 27.10
N LEU A 269 7.08 16.46 26.06
CA LEU A 269 7.33 17.66 25.27
C LEU A 269 7.01 18.95 26.04
N LEU A 270 6.00 18.93 26.92
CA LEU A 270 5.61 20.07 27.74
C LEU A 270 6.56 20.31 28.91
N ASP A 271 7.04 19.23 29.52
CA ASP A 271 7.89 19.26 30.72
C ASP A 271 9.38 19.51 30.38
N ALA A 272 9.72 19.63 29.09
CA ALA A 272 11.06 19.95 28.62
C ALA A 272 11.49 21.38 29.00
N GLU A 273 12.79 21.59 29.28
CA GLU A 273 13.38 22.91 29.61
C GLU A 273 13.02 24.00 28.58
N HIS A 274 13.03 23.62 27.30
CA HIS A 274 12.39 24.37 26.23
C HIS A 274 11.20 23.56 25.71
N PRO A 275 9.96 24.10 25.76
CA PRO A 275 8.77 23.41 25.27
C PRO A 275 8.98 22.87 23.84
N PHE A 276 8.53 21.63 23.62
CA PHE A 276 8.67 20.92 22.34
C PHE A 276 10.14 20.74 21.87
N TYR A 277 11.10 20.86 22.78
CA TYR A 277 12.54 20.85 22.51
C TYR A 277 13.02 21.91 21.52
N ASN A 278 12.29 23.03 21.37
CA ASN A 278 12.55 24.06 20.36
C ASN A 278 13.04 25.39 20.98
N PRO A 279 14.34 25.74 20.87
CA PRO A 279 14.89 26.98 21.41
C PRO A 279 14.75 28.19 20.47
N HIS A 280 14.26 28.00 19.24
CA HIS A 280 14.17 29.07 18.21
C HIS A 280 12.82 29.80 18.21
N ILE A 281 11.96 29.50 19.19
CA ILE A 281 10.68 30.16 19.36
C ILE A 281 10.91 31.61 19.82
N ILE A 282 10.66 32.58 18.93
CA ILE A 282 10.88 34.01 19.21
C ILE A 282 9.78 34.58 20.15
N ALA A 283 8.56 34.06 20.07
CA ALA A 283 7.44 34.46 20.94
C ALA A 283 6.57 33.23 21.30
N PHE A 284 6.48 32.88 22.58
CA PHE A 284 5.67 31.74 23.05
C PHE A 284 4.53 32.23 23.95
N ASP A 285 3.30 32.08 23.46
CA ASP A 285 2.07 32.38 24.22
C ASP A 285 1.20 31.12 24.39
N ASN A 286 0.08 31.26 25.12
CA ASN A 286 -0.83 30.14 25.37
C ASN A 286 -1.49 29.62 24.07
N SER A 287 -1.75 30.50 23.10
CA SER A 287 -2.32 30.10 21.81
C SER A 287 -1.35 29.23 21.02
N ARG A 288 -0.06 29.58 21.01
CA ARG A 288 1.02 28.82 20.37
C ARG A 288 1.21 27.46 21.04
N LYS A 289 1.17 27.42 22.38
CA LYS A 289 1.22 26.16 23.14
C LYS A 289 0.09 25.21 22.74
N GLU A 290 -1.13 25.70 22.60
CA GLU A 290 -2.29 24.88 22.17
C GLU A 290 -2.15 24.38 20.73
N GLN A 291 -1.63 25.20 19.82
CA GLN A 291 -1.42 24.82 18.42
C GLN A 291 -0.36 23.73 18.28
N GLU A 292 0.78 23.88 18.96
CA GLU A 292 1.86 22.89 18.98
C GLU A 292 1.40 21.58 19.64
N LEU A 293 0.65 21.66 20.75
CA LEU A 293 0.04 20.48 21.36
C LEU A 293 -0.88 19.75 20.40
N LYS A 294 -1.75 20.46 19.70
CA LYS A 294 -2.65 19.89 18.71
C LYS A 294 -1.89 19.26 17.55
N PHE A 295 -0.78 19.87 17.12
CA PHE A 295 0.09 19.34 16.07
C PHE A 295 0.71 18.00 16.49
N PHE A 296 1.40 17.94 17.63
CA PHE A 296 2.02 16.71 18.12
C PHE A 296 0.99 15.64 18.48
N ASP A 297 -0.17 16.03 19.01
CA ASP A 297 -1.29 15.13 19.28
C ASP A 297 -1.73 14.41 17.98
N ASN A 298 -1.90 15.16 16.89
CA ASN A 298 -2.23 14.59 15.60
C ASN A 298 -1.08 13.77 14.99
N LEU A 299 0.18 14.19 15.18
CA LEU A 299 1.35 13.47 14.66
C LEU A 299 1.48 12.08 15.29
N PHE A 300 1.23 11.96 16.60
CA PHE A 300 1.34 10.70 17.34
C PHE A 300 0.24 9.68 17.01
N ASP A 301 -0.82 10.07 16.31
CA ASP A 301 -1.78 9.11 15.72
C ASP A 301 -1.12 8.23 14.64
N PHE A 302 0.01 8.67 14.06
CA PHE A 302 0.64 8.02 12.90
C PHE A 302 2.08 7.56 13.14
N VAL A 303 2.67 7.94 14.28
CA VAL A 303 4.10 7.79 14.55
C VAL A 303 4.31 7.18 15.93
N ALA A 304 5.07 6.10 15.99
CA ALA A 304 5.46 5.52 17.26
C ALA A 304 6.51 6.39 17.96
N VAL A 305 6.33 6.62 19.27
CA VAL A 305 7.27 7.41 20.07
C VAL A 305 7.95 6.52 21.09
N TYR A 306 9.27 6.63 21.17
CA TYR A 306 10.09 5.94 22.14
C TYR A 306 10.89 6.96 22.94
N ARG A 307 10.93 6.75 24.25
CA ARG A 307 11.89 7.40 25.13
C ARG A 307 13.17 6.59 25.13
N ILE A 308 14.31 7.26 24.96
CA ILE A 308 15.65 6.67 24.94
C ILE A 308 16.50 7.31 26.03
N ASN A 309 16.93 6.50 27.00
CA ASN A 309 17.80 6.95 28.08
C ASN A 309 19.26 7.02 27.64
N THR A 310 19.74 8.23 27.34
CA THR A 310 21.11 8.47 26.89
C THR A 310 22.14 8.58 28.02
N ALA A 311 21.74 8.43 29.30
CA ALA A 311 22.68 8.35 30.42
C ALA A 311 23.39 6.98 30.52
N LYS A 312 22.94 5.98 29.75
CA LYS A 312 23.56 4.64 29.66
C LYS A 312 24.74 4.62 28.68
N ALA A 313 25.50 3.53 28.68
CA ALA A 313 26.66 3.40 27.81
C ALA A 313 26.26 3.53 26.32
N MET A 314 26.96 4.40 25.59
CA MET A 314 26.66 4.74 24.19
C MET A 314 26.44 3.51 23.29
N PHE A 315 27.25 2.45 23.48
CA PHE A 315 27.13 1.21 22.72
C PHE A 315 25.80 0.48 22.98
N GLU A 316 25.35 0.43 24.23
CA GLU A 316 24.09 -0.22 24.61
C GLU A 316 22.89 0.57 24.10
N VAL A 317 22.93 1.90 24.23
CA VAL A 317 21.90 2.80 23.68
C VAL A 317 21.78 2.64 22.16
N GLN A 318 22.91 2.62 21.45
CA GLN A 318 22.94 2.41 20.00
C GLN A 318 22.44 1.04 19.58
N LYS A 319 22.82 -0.01 20.31
CA LYS A 319 22.34 -1.37 20.05
C LYS A 319 20.82 -1.43 20.18
N GLU A 320 20.26 -0.80 21.20
CA GLU A 320 18.81 -0.81 21.44
C GLU A 320 18.03 -0.02 20.39
N ILE A 321 18.49 1.19 20.04
CA ILE A 321 17.91 1.96 18.93
C ILE A 321 17.91 1.12 17.63
N LYS A 322 19.03 0.45 17.32
CA LYS A 322 19.14 -0.44 16.14
C LYS A 322 18.19 -1.63 16.23
N ASN A 323 18.03 -2.26 17.39
CA ASN A 323 17.09 -3.36 17.60
C ASN A 323 15.64 -2.93 17.33
N ILE A 324 15.23 -1.78 17.86
CA ILE A 324 13.89 -1.21 17.64
C ILE A 324 13.66 -0.97 16.15
N ILE A 325 14.61 -0.32 15.48
CA ILE A 325 14.55 -0.04 14.03
C ILE A 325 14.44 -1.34 13.22
N LEU A 326 15.27 -2.35 13.51
CA LEU A 326 15.33 -3.59 12.73
C LEU A 326 14.16 -4.53 13.00
N SER A 327 13.62 -4.56 14.23
CA SER A 327 12.47 -5.39 14.58
C SER A 327 11.18 -4.93 13.91
N LYS A 328 11.08 -3.64 13.55
CA LYS A 328 9.88 -2.99 13.02
C LYS A 328 8.64 -3.12 13.89
N GLU A 329 8.80 -3.43 15.18
CA GLU A 329 7.70 -3.55 16.14
C GLU A 329 6.90 -2.24 16.28
N TYR A 330 7.57 -1.10 16.05
CA TYR A 330 6.95 0.22 16.05
C TYR A 330 5.87 0.41 14.95
N LEU A 331 5.82 -0.47 13.94
CA LEU A 331 4.74 -0.49 12.94
C LEU A 331 3.48 -1.23 13.42
N GLU A 332 3.57 -1.99 14.52
CA GLU A 332 2.42 -2.65 15.16
C GLU A 332 1.90 -1.76 16.31
N PRO A 333 0.57 -1.66 16.55
CA PRO A 333 0.01 -0.91 17.67
C PRO A 333 0.34 -1.58 19.03
N LEU A 334 0.35 -0.78 20.10
CA LEU A 334 0.63 -1.25 21.48
C LEU A 334 -0.37 -2.33 21.90
N GLN A 335 0.03 -3.25 22.78
CA GLN A 335 -0.84 -4.36 23.21
C GLN A 335 -2.08 -3.86 23.98
N GLU A 336 -1.94 -2.78 24.76
CA GLU A 336 -3.06 -2.09 25.42
C GLU A 336 -4.03 -1.45 24.40
N GLU A 337 -3.52 -0.90 23.29
CA GLU A 337 -4.36 -0.40 22.18
C GLU A 337 -5.14 -1.55 21.51
N LYS A 338 -4.54 -2.75 21.39
CA LYS A 338 -5.22 -3.93 20.81
C LYS A 338 -6.41 -4.39 21.66
N GLU A 339 -6.32 -4.31 22.98
CA GLU A 339 -7.41 -4.67 23.90
C GLU A 339 -8.51 -3.59 23.94
N GLU A 340 -8.12 -2.31 23.92
CA GLU A 340 -9.05 -1.17 23.91
C GLU A 340 -9.87 -1.11 22.61
N ILE A 341 -9.26 -1.38 21.46
CA ILE A 341 -9.97 -1.47 20.17
C ILE A 341 -10.98 -2.61 20.17
N GLN A 342 -10.65 -3.77 20.75
CA GLN A 342 -11.59 -4.89 20.81
C GLN A 342 -12.81 -4.58 21.70
N LEU A 343 -12.60 -3.86 22.81
CA LEU A 343 -13.67 -3.35 23.67
C LEU A 343 -14.53 -2.27 22.98
N GLU A 344 -13.92 -1.28 22.30
CA GLU A 344 -14.65 -0.26 21.54
C GLU A 344 -15.45 -0.86 20.38
N VAL A 345 -14.89 -1.85 19.68
CA VAL A 345 -15.57 -2.59 18.61
C VAL A 345 -16.76 -3.36 19.20
N ALA A 346 -16.58 -4.08 20.31
CA ALA A 346 -17.67 -4.81 20.96
C ALA A 346 -18.81 -3.86 21.41
N GLU A 347 -18.47 -2.67 21.91
CA GLU A 347 -19.46 -1.67 22.32
C GLU A 347 -20.22 -1.08 21.12
N ALA A 348 -19.52 -0.70 20.04
CA ALA A 348 -20.15 -0.21 18.82
C ALA A 348 -21.15 -1.23 18.24
N LEU A 349 -20.83 -2.52 18.32
CA LEU A 349 -21.69 -3.60 17.83
C LEU A 349 -22.97 -3.79 18.66
N LYS A 350 -22.98 -3.47 19.96
CA LYS A 350 -24.21 -3.54 20.80
C LYS A 350 -25.32 -2.62 20.32
N HIS A 351 -24.97 -1.51 19.67
CA HIS A 351 -25.93 -0.53 19.18
C HIS A 351 -26.48 -0.85 17.79
N ILE A 352 -26.08 -1.98 17.19
CA ILE A 352 -26.47 -2.37 15.84
C ILE A 352 -27.29 -3.66 15.90
N SER A 353 -28.50 -3.61 15.35
CA SER A 353 -29.34 -4.81 15.21
C SER A 353 -29.22 -5.36 13.79
N LEU A 354 -28.54 -6.50 13.64
CA LEU A 354 -28.40 -7.20 12.36
C LEU A 354 -29.75 -7.63 11.78
N SER A 355 -30.70 -8.04 12.63
CA SER A 355 -32.06 -8.38 12.22
C SER A 355 -32.82 -7.16 11.66
N ASN A 356 -32.67 -5.99 12.28
CA ASN A 356 -33.27 -4.75 11.78
C ASN A 356 -32.66 -4.32 10.45
N ILE A 357 -31.33 -4.41 10.28
CA ILE A 357 -30.65 -4.16 9.00
C ILE A 357 -31.22 -5.09 7.94
N ARG A 358 -31.22 -6.40 8.20
CA ARG A 358 -31.70 -7.41 7.26
C ARG A 358 -33.14 -7.16 6.83
N LYS A 359 -34.03 -6.88 7.79
CA LYS A 359 -35.43 -6.57 7.54
C LYS A 359 -35.56 -5.35 6.63
N ALA A 360 -34.93 -4.24 7.00
CA ALA A 360 -34.97 -2.99 6.24
C ALA A 360 -34.51 -3.16 4.79
N ILE A 361 -33.40 -3.88 4.56
CA ILE A 361 -32.88 -4.12 3.20
C ILE A 361 -33.78 -5.05 2.39
N SER A 362 -34.33 -6.10 3.01
CA SER A 362 -35.27 -7.01 2.33
C SER A 362 -36.58 -6.32 1.93
N GLU A 363 -37.03 -5.34 2.72
CA GLU A 363 -38.26 -4.58 2.50
C GLU A 363 -38.08 -3.39 1.55
N MET A 364 -36.84 -3.06 1.13
CA MET A 364 -36.57 -1.95 0.18
C MET A 364 -37.38 -2.07 -1.11
N VAL A 365 -37.67 -3.28 -1.58
CA VAL A 365 -38.52 -3.52 -2.77
C VAL A 365 -39.91 -2.88 -2.65
N ASN A 366 -40.43 -2.69 -1.44
CA ASN A 366 -41.75 -2.13 -1.21
C ASN A 366 -41.74 -0.58 -1.16
N LEU A 367 -40.57 0.04 -1.23
CA LEU A 367 -40.45 1.50 -1.16
C LEU A 367 -40.71 2.12 -2.54
N SER A 368 -41.48 3.22 -2.58
CA SER A 368 -41.86 3.90 -3.82
C SER A 368 -40.69 4.53 -4.59
N ASN A 369 -39.57 4.78 -3.92
CA ASN A 369 -38.31 5.31 -4.50
C ASN A 369 -37.38 4.22 -5.06
N VAL A 370 -37.80 2.94 -5.05
CA VAL A 370 -37.00 1.81 -5.55
C VAL A 370 -37.66 1.25 -6.82
N GLN A 371 -36.99 1.42 -7.96
CA GLN A 371 -37.49 0.97 -9.26
C GLN A 371 -36.94 -0.42 -9.60
N SER A 372 -37.82 -1.33 -10.04
CA SER A 372 -37.44 -2.62 -10.60
C SER A 372 -37.58 -2.56 -12.12
N LEU A 373 -36.47 -2.32 -12.81
CA LEU A 373 -36.42 -2.18 -14.26
C LEU A 373 -36.04 -3.50 -14.93
N SER A 374 -36.49 -3.70 -16.17
CA SER A 374 -36.08 -4.84 -17.00
C SER A 374 -34.60 -4.74 -17.38
N GLU A 375 -34.00 -5.88 -17.78
CA GLU A 375 -32.60 -5.90 -18.27
C GLU A 375 -32.38 -4.97 -19.46
N LYS A 376 -33.39 -4.87 -20.34
CA LYS A 376 -33.37 -4.00 -21.52
C LYS A 376 -33.38 -2.53 -21.12
N GLU A 377 -34.28 -2.12 -20.23
CA GLU A 377 -34.34 -0.73 -19.75
C GLU A 377 -33.05 -0.31 -19.03
N ILE A 378 -32.50 -1.17 -18.16
CA ILE A 378 -31.23 -0.92 -17.47
C ILE A 378 -30.10 -0.73 -18.48
N ARG A 379 -30.03 -1.58 -19.50
CA ARG A 379 -29.04 -1.49 -20.57
C ARG A 379 -29.17 -0.19 -21.35
N GLU A 380 -30.35 0.11 -21.88
CA GLU A 380 -30.61 1.32 -22.67
C GLU A 380 -30.32 2.61 -21.89
N MET A 381 -30.58 2.60 -20.58
CA MET A 381 -30.23 3.72 -19.71
C MET A 381 -28.73 3.81 -19.43
N ALA A 382 -28.03 2.70 -19.23
CA ALA A 382 -26.59 2.68 -18.98
C ALA A 382 -25.78 3.10 -20.21
N GLU A 383 -26.13 2.58 -21.39
CA GLU A 383 -25.42 2.86 -22.65
C GLU A 383 -25.42 4.35 -23.03
N LYS A 384 -26.40 5.13 -22.55
CA LYS A 384 -26.43 6.61 -22.71
C LYS A 384 -25.24 7.32 -22.05
N TYR A 385 -24.60 6.69 -21.07
CA TYR A 385 -23.46 7.25 -20.34
C TYR A 385 -22.13 6.54 -20.65
N GLY A 386 -22.15 5.52 -21.53
CA GLY A 386 -20.96 4.79 -21.93
C GLY A 386 -20.37 5.35 -23.24
N PHE A 387 -19.06 5.15 -23.42
CA PHE A 387 -18.40 5.42 -24.69
C PHE A 387 -18.49 4.19 -25.59
N ARG A 388 -19.19 4.31 -26.71
CA ARG A 388 -19.31 3.22 -27.68
C ARG A 388 -17.97 3.01 -28.39
N THR A 389 -17.52 1.76 -28.49
CA THR A 389 -16.28 1.40 -29.18
C THR A 389 -16.55 1.01 -30.64
N LYS A 390 -15.49 0.84 -31.42
CA LYS A 390 -15.55 0.32 -32.80
C LYS A 390 -16.10 -1.10 -32.88
N PHE A 391 -16.07 -1.85 -31.77
CA PHE A 391 -16.62 -3.19 -31.67
C PHE A 391 -18.14 -3.19 -31.43
N GLY A 392 -18.75 -2.01 -31.26
CA GLY A 392 -20.17 -1.84 -30.96
C GLY A 392 -20.53 -2.01 -29.49
N ASN A 393 -19.56 -2.36 -28.64
CA ASN A 393 -19.70 -2.47 -27.20
C ASN A 393 -19.37 -1.14 -26.48
N TYR A 394 -19.42 -1.11 -25.14
CA TYR A 394 -19.33 0.14 -24.36
C TYR A 394 -18.21 0.13 -23.31
N ASN A 395 -17.55 1.28 -23.16
CA ASN A 395 -16.60 1.56 -22.10
C ASN A 395 -17.18 2.56 -21.09
N PHE A 396 -17.04 2.25 -19.80
CA PHE A 396 -17.38 3.14 -18.70
C PHE A 396 -16.13 3.60 -17.95
N VAL A 397 -16.18 4.78 -17.34
CA VAL A 397 -15.09 5.31 -16.52
C VAL A 397 -15.59 5.46 -15.10
N SER A 398 -14.86 4.90 -14.13
CA SER A 398 -15.13 5.06 -12.70
C SER A 398 -14.15 6.06 -12.08
N THR A 399 -14.57 6.85 -11.10
CA THR A 399 -13.66 7.73 -10.35
C THR A 399 -12.67 6.91 -9.53
N VAL A 400 -13.16 5.87 -8.84
CA VAL A 400 -12.33 4.93 -8.10
C VAL A 400 -11.88 3.81 -9.04
N LYS A 401 -10.57 3.56 -9.14
CA LYS A 401 -10.01 2.63 -10.15
C LYS A 401 -9.78 1.20 -9.65
N ASN A 402 -9.94 0.96 -8.36
CA ASN A 402 -9.62 -0.32 -7.73
C ASN A 402 -10.47 -0.55 -6.46
N ARG A 403 -10.27 -1.70 -5.83
CA ARG A 403 -10.99 -2.04 -4.59
C ARG A 403 -10.48 -1.22 -3.42
N SER A 404 -11.39 -0.89 -2.51
CA SER A 404 -11.15 -0.18 -1.25
C SER A 404 -10.86 -1.18 -0.13
N ALA A 405 -9.87 -2.06 -0.33
CA ALA A 405 -9.56 -3.15 0.61
C ALA A 405 -9.20 -2.63 2.01
N GLY A 406 -8.43 -1.54 2.08
CA GLY A 406 -8.09 -0.87 3.35
C GLY A 406 -9.24 -0.13 4.02
N LEU A 407 -10.42 -0.08 3.39
CA LEU A 407 -11.65 0.56 3.91
C LEU A 407 -12.81 -0.46 4.01
N THR A 408 -12.49 -1.75 3.92
CA THR A 408 -13.49 -2.83 4.04
C THR A 408 -13.47 -3.41 5.46
N VAL A 409 -14.62 -3.47 6.10
CA VAL A 409 -14.80 -4.06 7.45
C VAL A 409 -15.82 -5.19 7.44
N TYR A 410 -15.56 -6.24 8.21
CA TYR A 410 -16.50 -7.37 8.41
C TYR A 410 -17.14 -7.28 9.78
N ILE A 411 -18.47 -7.37 9.83
CA ILE A 411 -19.30 -7.13 11.00
C ILE A 411 -20.18 -8.34 11.28
N GLY A 412 -20.12 -8.86 12.51
CA GLY A 412 -20.93 -9.99 12.99
C GLY A 412 -20.34 -10.59 14.26
N SER A 413 -20.57 -11.89 14.49
CA SER A 413 -19.94 -12.62 15.59
C SER A 413 -18.40 -12.70 15.45
N PRO A 414 -17.67 -13.10 16.51
CA PRO A 414 -16.22 -13.28 16.45
C PRO A 414 -15.75 -14.19 15.31
N LYS A 415 -16.61 -15.08 14.80
CA LYS A 415 -16.30 -15.98 13.67
C LYS A 415 -16.09 -15.26 12.34
N VAL A 416 -16.60 -14.03 12.19
CA VAL A 416 -16.52 -13.29 10.92
C VAL A 416 -15.67 -12.02 11.00
N LEU A 417 -15.21 -11.67 12.20
CA LEU A 417 -14.37 -10.49 12.41
C LEU A 417 -12.99 -10.68 11.78
N GLN A 418 -12.43 -9.60 11.26
CA GLN A 418 -11.06 -9.61 10.75
C GLN A 418 -10.07 -9.63 11.92
N ALA A 419 -9.10 -10.55 11.87
CA ALA A 419 -8.08 -10.68 12.92
C ALA A 419 -7.17 -9.45 13.05
N LYS A 420 -6.97 -8.70 11.96
CA LYS A 420 -6.16 -7.46 11.94
C LYS A 420 -6.92 -6.35 11.23
N LEU A 421 -6.99 -5.18 11.86
CA LEU A 421 -7.61 -3.97 11.34
C LEU A 421 -6.56 -2.86 11.24
N ASN A 422 -6.57 -2.11 10.15
CA ASN A 422 -5.81 -0.86 10.02
C ASN A 422 -6.58 0.33 10.64
N GLU A 423 -5.94 1.48 10.80
CA GLU A 423 -6.54 2.65 11.45
C GLU A 423 -7.85 3.12 10.81
N ASN A 424 -7.95 3.13 9.47
CA ASN A 424 -9.20 3.51 8.81
C ASN A 424 -10.31 2.51 9.07
N GLN A 425 -10.00 1.21 9.13
CA GLN A 425 -10.98 0.17 9.46
C GLN A 425 -11.47 0.31 10.91
N LYS A 426 -10.59 0.66 11.85
CA LYS A 426 -10.97 0.93 13.24
C LYS A 426 -11.91 2.14 13.34
N ASP A 427 -11.57 3.24 12.66
CA ASP A 427 -12.41 4.45 12.60
C ASP A 427 -13.79 4.17 11.98
N ILE A 428 -13.84 3.36 10.91
CA ILE A 428 -15.10 2.90 10.31
C ILE A 428 -15.95 2.14 11.34
N ILE A 429 -15.37 1.20 12.09
CA ILE A 429 -16.11 0.44 13.10
C ILE A 429 -16.60 1.35 14.23
N LYS A 430 -15.78 2.30 14.69
CA LYS A 430 -16.16 3.29 15.71
C LYS A 430 -17.37 4.13 15.30
N LYS A 431 -17.43 4.53 14.03
CA LYS A 431 -18.54 5.32 13.46
C LYS A 431 -19.73 4.48 13.00
N LEU A 432 -19.62 3.15 13.04
CA LEU A 432 -20.56 2.23 12.41
C LEU A 432 -22.03 2.42 12.84
N PRO A 433 -22.39 2.62 14.12
CA PRO A 433 -23.79 2.83 14.50
C PRO A 433 -24.41 4.07 13.83
N LYS A 434 -23.63 5.15 13.73
CA LYS A 434 -24.01 6.38 13.04
C LYS A 434 -24.15 6.12 11.55
N THR A 435 -23.16 5.49 10.92
CA THR A 435 -23.20 5.16 9.48
C THR A 435 -24.41 4.29 9.13
N VAL A 436 -24.69 3.24 9.91
CA VAL A 436 -25.86 2.36 9.69
C VAL A 436 -27.16 3.17 9.79
N LYS A 437 -27.30 4.03 10.81
CA LYS A 437 -28.47 4.90 10.96
C LYS A 437 -28.64 5.83 9.75
N GLU A 438 -27.56 6.41 9.26
CA GLU A 438 -27.56 7.31 8.11
C GLU A 438 -27.90 6.57 6.81
N VAL A 439 -27.32 5.40 6.56
CA VAL A 439 -27.66 4.55 5.41
C VAL A 439 -29.14 4.16 5.45
N LEU A 440 -29.65 3.69 6.59
CA LEU A 440 -31.06 3.32 6.74
C LEU A 440 -32.02 4.51 6.59
N ALA A 441 -31.58 5.73 6.88
CA ALA A 441 -32.34 6.95 6.60
C ALA A 441 -32.27 7.32 5.10
N TYR A 442 -31.10 7.15 4.49
CA TYR A 442 -30.84 7.46 3.08
C TYR A 442 -31.68 6.60 2.13
N ILE A 443 -31.73 5.28 2.37
CA ILE A 443 -32.46 4.32 1.51
C ILE A 443 -33.97 4.62 1.41
N LYS A 444 -34.54 5.31 2.40
CA LYS A 444 -35.97 5.69 2.42
C LYS A 444 -36.30 6.87 1.50
N ARG A 445 -35.28 7.60 1.02
CA ARG A 445 -35.46 8.89 0.31
C ARG A 445 -34.82 8.90 -1.07
N ALA A 446 -33.62 8.37 -1.19
CA ALA A 446 -32.85 8.45 -2.44
C ALA A 446 -33.40 7.50 -3.52
N PRO A 447 -33.32 7.84 -4.81
CA PRO A 447 -33.80 6.96 -5.87
C PRO A 447 -32.85 5.77 -6.04
N PHE A 448 -33.40 4.55 -6.02
CA PHE A 448 -32.64 3.32 -6.28
C PHE A 448 -33.18 2.58 -7.48
N VAL A 449 -32.28 1.92 -8.21
CA VAL A 449 -32.63 0.84 -9.14
C VAL A 449 -32.25 -0.49 -8.51
N ARG A 450 -33.19 -1.43 -8.56
CA ARG A 450 -32.99 -2.82 -8.13
C ARG A 450 -32.75 -3.68 -9.35
N THR A 451 -31.72 -4.53 -9.29
CA THR A 451 -31.62 -5.72 -10.16
C THR A 451 -31.47 -6.97 -9.31
N THR A 452 -32.12 -8.06 -9.75
CA THR A 452 -32.03 -9.38 -9.10
C THR A 452 -31.58 -10.43 -10.10
N ARG A 453 -30.56 -11.19 -9.72
CA ARG A 453 -29.89 -12.20 -10.53
C ARG A 453 -29.68 -13.47 -9.71
N THR A 454 -29.32 -14.56 -10.37
CA THR A 454 -28.84 -15.76 -9.69
C THR A 454 -27.36 -15.97 -9.97
N MET A 455 -26.62 -16.34 -8.94
CA MET A 455 -25.25 -16.82 -9.04
C MET A 455 -25.29 -18.34 -9.09
N GLY A 456 -24.71 -18.95 -10.12
CA GLY A 456 -24.79 -20.39 -10.35
C GLY A 456 -26.05 -20.83 -11.09
N LYS A 457 -26.02 -22.09 -11.55
CA LYS A 457 -27.13 -22.75 -12.26
C LYS A 457 -27.09 -24.25 -11.97
N ASN A 458 -27.51 -24.63 -10.76
CA ASN A 458 -27.54 -26.01 -10.27
C ASN A 458 -28.55 -26.15 -9.12
N PRO A 459 -29.05 -27.34 -8.76
CA PRO A 459 -30.03 -27.49 -7.68
C PRO A 459 -29.47 -27.22 -6.26
N ASP A 460 -28.16 -27.35 -6.06
CA ASP A 460 -27.55 -27.41 -4.72
C ASP A 460 -27.19 -26.04 -4.13
N PHE A 461 -26.57 -25.19 -4.95
CA PHE A 461 -26.09 -23.86 -4.58
C PHE A 461 -26.25 -22.89 -5.74
N THR A 462 -27.34 -22.13 -5.70
CA THR A 462 -27.61 -21.04 -6.64
C THR A 462 -28.06 -19.82 -5.85
N PRO A 463 -27.18 -18.99 -5.26
CA PRO A 463 -27.63 -17.82 -4.51
C PRO A 463 -28.48 -16.85 -5.34
N THR A 464 -29.54 -16.30 -4.74
CA THR A 464 -30.24 -15.12 -5.29
C THR A 464 -29.44 -13.88 -4.90
N CYS A 465 -29.07 -13.04 -5.87
CA CYS A 465 -28.26 -11.84 -5.68
C CYS A 465 -29.10 -10.60 -6.01
N THR A 466 -29.29 -9.69 -5.06
CA THR A 466 -29.99 -8.43 -5.26
C THR A 466 -29.04 -7.25 -5.06
N LEU A 467 -28.89 -6.43 -6.09
CA LEU A 467 -28.19 -5.15 -6.01
C LEU A 467 -29.23 -4.03 -6.02
N TYR A 468 -29.23 -3.24 -4.95
CA TYR A 468 -29.85 -1.92 -4.92
C TYR A 468 -28.74 -0.90 -5.17
N VAL A 469 -28.78 -0.23 -6.33
CA VAL A 469 -27.83 0.85 -6.64
C VAL A 469 -28.55 2.18 -6.60
N SER A 470 -28.00 3.14 -5.86
CA SER A 470 -28.51 4.51 -5.89
C SER A 470 -28.26 5.10 -7.27
N VAL A 471 -29.29 5.72 -7.83
CA VAL A 471 -29.24 6.42 -9.11
C VAL A 471 -29.44 7.93 -8.92
N HIS A 472 -29.12 8.45 -7.74
CA HIS A 472 -29.00 9.89 -7.50
C HIS A 472 -28.05 10.51 -8.54
N ARG A 473 -26.93 9.82 -8.79
CA ARG A 473 -26.12 9.94 -10.00
C ARG A 473 -26.66 9.00 -11.08
N LYS A 474 -27.31 9.53 -12.11
CA LYS A 474 -28.06 8.74 -13.10
C LYS A 474 -27.18 7.76 -13.87
N GLU A 475 -25.90 8.10 -14.08
CA GLU A 475 -24.92 7.28 -14.77
C GLU A 475 -24.51 6.02 -13.99
N MET A 476 -24.84 5.94 -12.69
CA MET A 476 -24.54 4.77 -11.84
C MET A 476 -25.38 3.54 -12.17
N ILE A 477 -26.44 3.68 -12.96
CA ILE A 477 -27.23 2.55 -13.47
C ILE A 477 -26.36 1.52 -14.23
N ARG A 478 -25.20 1.95 -14.76
CA ARG A 478 -24.19 1.08 -15.35
C ARG A 478 -23.74 -0.05 -14.41
N LEU A 479 -23.73 0.14 -13.09
CA LEU A 479 -23.35 -0.90 -12.13
C LEU A 479 -24.36 -2.05 -12.12
N ALA A 480 -25.66 -1.74 -12.23
CA ALA A 480 -26.70 -2.75 -12.40
C ALA A 480 -26.58 -3.44 -13.76
N HIS A 481 -26.27 -2.70 -14.82
CA HIS A 481 -26.04 -3.27 -16.15
C HIS A 481 -24.87 -4.27 -16.15
N MET A 482 -23.73 -3.90 -15.57
CA MET A 482 -22.56 -4.75 -15.45
C MET A 482 -22.85 -6.01 -14.62
N LEU A 483 -23.62 -5.90 -13.52
CA LEU A 483 -24.04 -7.07 -12.75
C LEU A 483 -24.95 -8.01 -13.55
N ASN A 484 -25.86 -7.44 -14.35
CA ASN A 484 -26.72 -8.21 -15.24
C ASN A 484 -25.91 -9.03 -16.25
N LEU A 485 -24.80 -8.49 -16.75
CA LEU A 485 -23.90 -9.20 -17.66
C LEU A 485 -23.03 -10.26 -16.96
N SER A 486 -22.70 -10.08 -15.68
CA SER A 486 -21.90 -11.05 -14.93
C SER A 486 -22.72 -12.26 -14.43
N LEU A 487 -23.98 -12.06 -14.03
CA LEU A 487 -24.82 -13.09 -13.39
C LEU A 487 -26.03 -13.48 -14.22
N PHE A 488 -26.65 -14.62 -13.90
CA PHE A 488 -27.78 -15.15 -14.66
C PHE A 488 -29.09 -14.41 -14.35
N PRO A 489 -30.03 -14.32 -15.31
CA PRO A 489 -31.41 -13.93 -15.02
C PRO A 489 -31.98 -14.74 -13.86
N ASN A 490 -32.78 -14.07 -13.03
CA ASN A 490 -33.39 -14.69 -11.86
C ASN A 490 -34.65 -15.46 -12.26
N ASP A 491 -34.48 -16.69 -12.73
CA ASP A 491 -35.58 -17.54 -13.18
C ASP A 491 -36.34 -18.20 -12.01
N ARG A 492 -35.73 -18.23 -10.82
CA ARG A 492 -36.28 -18.88 -9.62
C ARG A 492 -35.70 -18.26 -8.35
N LYS A 493 -36.53 -18.12 -7.31
CA LYS A 493 -36.07 -17.70 -5.98
C LYS A 493 -35.36 -18.86 -5.30
N THR A 494 -34.14 -18.61 -4.85
CA THR A 494 -33.24 -19.64 -4.30
C THR A 494 -32.55 -19.11 -3.05
N ASN A 495 -32.02 -20.02 -2.23
CA ASN A 495 -31.26 -19.68 -1.03
C ASN A 495 -29.76 -20.01 -1.21
N PRO A 496 -28.87 -19.19 -0.64
CA PRO A 496 -29.13 -17.98 0.16
C PRO A 496 -29.52 -16.77 -0.70
N HIS A 497 -30.07 -15.73 -0.06
CA HIS A 497 -30.39 -14.45 -0.71
C HIS A 497 -29.44 -13.35 -0.22
N LEU A 498 -28.53 -12.97 -1.11
CA LEU A 498 -27.46 -11.98 -0.92
C LEU A 498 -27.91 -10.59 -1.37
N TYR A 499 -27.59 -9.56 -0.58
CA TYR A 499 -27.93 -8.18 -0.87
C TYR A 499 -26.69 -7.29 -0.87
N ILE A 500 -26.63 -6.39 -1.86
CA ILE A 500 -25.74 -5.23 -1.84
C ILE A 500 -26.57 -3.96 -1.92
N VAL A 501 -26.34 -3.02 -1.01
CA VAL A 501 -26.78 -1.63 -1.12
C VAL A 501 -25.58 -0.79 -1.52
N TYR A 502 -25.64 -0.20 -2.70
CA TYR A 502 -24.53 0.46 -3.35
C TYR A 502 -24.86 1.95 -3.52
N ILE A 503 -24.12 2.82 -2.86
CA ILE A 503 -24.35 4.28 -2.80
C ILE A 503 -23.07 5.01 -3.25
N PRO A 504 -22.88 5.20 -4.57
CA PRO A 504 -21.65 5.77 -5.11
C PRO A 504 -21.38 7.22 -4.71
N GLU A 505 -22.44 8.00 -4.53
CA GLU A 505 -22.41 9.42 -4.15
C GLU A 505 -22.18 9.67 -2.65
N TRP A 506 -21.95 8.63 -1.85
CA TRP A 506 -21.44 8.82 -0.49
C TRP A 506 -20.11 9.58 -0.54
N HIS A 507 -19.87 10.46 0.43
CA HIS A 507 -18.72 11.35 0.37
C HIS A 507 -17.40 10.54 0.36
N GLU A 508 -16.46 10.88 -0.53
CA GLU A 508 -15.25 10.07 -0.76
C GLU A 508 -14.37 9.96 0.50
N LYS A 509 -14.31 11.01 1.33
CA LYS A 509 -13.60 10.97 2.62
C LYS A 509 -14.16 9.92 3.59
N ASP A 510 -15.42 9.55 3.43
CA ASP A 510 -16.14 8.58 4.27
C ASP A 510 -16.39 7.25 3.53
N ARG A 511 -15.64 7.00 2.44
CA ARG A 511 -15.73 5.76 1.65
C ARG A 511 -15.47 4.55 2.54
N GLN A 512 -16.36 3.57 2.48
CA GLN A 512 -16.28 2.38 3.32
C GLN A 512 -17.10 1.24 2.70
N ILE A 513 -16.62 0.01 2.89
CA ILE A 513 -17.31 -1.21 2.48
C ILE A 513 -17.61 -2.00 3.75
N ILE A 514 -18.89 -2.08 4.12
CA ILE A 514 -19.32 -2.73 5.36
C ILE A 514 -19.99 -4.04 5.00
N VAL A 515 -19.40 -5.15 5.41
CA VAL A 515 -19.88 -6.50 5.10
C VAL A 515 -20.52 -7.09 6.35
N PHE A 516 -21.73 -7.63 6.23
CA PHE A 516 -22.43 -8.34 7.29
C PHE A 516 -22.67 -9.80 6.87
N PRO A 517 -21.67 -10.70 7.06
CA PRO A 517 -21.74 -12.05 6.52
C PRO A 517 -22.93 -12.87 7.03
N GLU A 518 -23.26 -12.77 8.31
CA GLU A 518 -24.29 -13.59 8.95
C GLU A 518 -25.72 -13.23 8.53
N ILE A 519 -25.91 -12.08 7.89
CA ILE A 519 -27.21 -11.65 7.33
C ILE A 519 -27.17 -11.46 5.81
N ALA A 520 -26.06 -11.82 5.17
CA ALA A 520 -25.85 -11.69 3.73
C ALA A 520 -26.18 -10.29 3.16
N VAL A 521 -25.69 -9.25 3.84
CA VAL A 521 -25.83 -7.84 3.42
C VAL A 521 -24.44 -7.21 3.28
N THR A 522 -24.23 -6.40 2.24
CA THR A 522 -23.05 -5.53 2.13
C THR A 522 -23.49 -4.11 1.78
N PHE A 523 -22.92 -3.12 2.48
CA PHE A 523 -23.01 -1.71 2.10
C PHE A 523 -21.73 -1.30 1.37
N VAL A 524 -21.90 -0.69 0.20
CA VAL A 524 -20.80 -0.14 -0.60
C VAL A 524 -21.02 1.37 -0.70
N LEU A 525 -20.20 2.15 -0.02
CA LEU A 525 -20.37 3.60 0.12
C LEU A 525 -19.18 4.34 -0.46
N GLY A 526 -19.41 5.28 -1.37
CA GLY A 526 -18.42 6.29 -1.79
C GLY A 526 -17.40 5.81 -2.81
N THR A 527 -17.77 4.79 -3.59
CA THR A 527 -17.01 4.28 -4.72
C THR A 527 -17.98 3.97 -5.85
N ASP A 528 -17.53 4.07 -7.09
CA ASP A 528 -18.30 3.77 -8.29
C ASP A 528 -17.65 2.66 -9.12
N TYR A 529 -16.66 1.97 -8.55
CA TYR A 529 -15.94 0.86 -9.17
C TYR A 529 -16.76 -0.43 -9.16
N TYR A 530 -17.06 -1.00 -10.33
CA TYR A 530 -17.87 -2.21 -10.45
C TYR A 530 -17.29 -3.41 -9.71
N GLY A 531 -15.96 -3.48 -9.57
CA GLY A 531 -15.30 -4.58 -8.87
C GLY A 531 -15.77 -4.78 -7.42
N GLU A 532 -16.30 -3.75 -6.76
CA GLU A 532 -16.89 -3.89 -5.41
C GLU A 532 -18.24 -4.62 -5.43
N ALA A 533 -19.07 -4.40 -6.46
CA ALA A 533 -20.34 -5.11 -6.60
C ALA A 533 -20.07 -6.60 -6.89
N LYS A 534 -19.20 -6.90 -7.86
CA LYS A 534 -18.81 -8.28 -8.19
C LYS A 534 -18.19 -8.98 -6.98
N LYS A 535 -17.12 -8.42 -6.42
CA LYS A 535 -16.39 -9.09 -5.34
C LYS A 535 -17.16 -9.11 -4.03
N GLY A 536 -18.05 -8.15 -3.77
CA GLY A 536 -18.99 -8.19 -2.65
C GLY A 536 -19.94 -9.39 -2.73
N MET A 537 -20.53 -9.64 -3.90
CA MET A 537 -21.40 -10.80 -4.11
C MET A 537 -20.62 -12.11 -3.99
N LEU A 538 -19.45 -12.20 -4.63
CA LEU A 538 -18.63 -13.41 -4.60
C LEU A 538 -18.16 -13.73 -3.18
N ARG A 539 -17.64 -12.74 -2.43
CA ARG A 539 -17.26 -12.88 -1.00
C ARG A 539 -18.37 -13.52 -0.20
N MET A 540 -19.58 -12.97 -0.30
CA MET A 540 -20.76 -13.47 0.41
C MET A 540 -21.14 -14.89 -0.02
N ALA A 541 -21.04 -15.19 -1.31
CA ALA A 541 -21.29 -16.54 -1.81
C ALA A 541 -20.24 -17.56 -1.31
N MET A 542 -18.97 -17.19 -1.17
CA MET A 542 -17.95 -18.10 -0.61
C MET A 542 -18.25 -18.44 0.84
N TRP A 543 -18.61 -17.42 1.64
CA TRP A 543 -18.99 -17.60 3.04
C TRP A 543 -20.17 -18.57 3.16
N GLU A 544 -21.22 -18.37 2.37
CA GLU A 544 -22.41 -19.23 2.36
C GLU A 544 -22.13 -20.64 1.84
N ALA A 545 -21.21 -20.79 0.87
CA ALA A 545 -20.77 -22.09 0.40
C ALA A 545 -20.03 -22.85 1.52
N LYS A 546 -19.16 -22.15 2.27
CA LYS A 546 -18.46 -22.69 3.45
C LYS A 546 -19.44 -23.17 4.52
N GLN A 547 -20.49 -22.40 4.82
CA GLN A 547 -21.53 -22.83 5.76
C GLN A 547 -22.30 -24.08 5.31
N ARG A 548 -22.17 -24.49 4.05
CA ARG A 548 -22.78 -25.70 3.46
C ARG A 548 -21.76 -26.82 3.23
N GLY A 549 -20.56 -26.72 3.82
CA GLY A 549 -19.51 -27.73 3.70
C GLY A 549 -18.81 -27.75 2.34
N MET A 550 -18.90 -26.67 1.56
CA MET A 550 -18.16 -26.50 0.29
C MET A 550 -17.03 -25.49 0.46
N LEU A 551 -15.91 -25.71 -0.20
CA LEU A 551 -14.79 -24.78 -0.17
C LEU A 551 -14.94 -23.74 -1.28
N GLY A 552 -15.17 -22.48 -0.90
CA GLY A 552 -15.23 -21.35 -1.83
C GLY A 552 -13.84 -20.91 -2.26
N LEU A 553 -13.53 -20.99 -3.55
CA LEU A 553 -12.18 -20.78 -4.07
C LEU A 553 -12.13 -19.66 -5.11
N HIS A 554 -11.11 -18.81 -5.00
CA HIS A 554 -10.78 -17.80 -6.01
C HIS A 554 -9.92 -18.41 -7.15
N ALA A 555 -10.48 -19.40 -7.84
CA ALA A 555 -9.80 -20.19 -8.87
C ALA A 555 -10.57 -20.18 -10.20
N GLY A 556 -9.82 -20.30 -11.29
CA GLY A 556 -10.37 -20.63 -12.60
C GLY A 556 -10.62 -22.14 -12.70
N ALA A 557 -11.58 -22.53 -13.53
CA ALA A 557 -11.94 -23.92 -13.74
C ALA A 557 -12.20 -24.22 -15.22
N LYS A 558 -11.74 -25.38 -15.66
CA LYS A 558 -11.96 -25.89 -17.02
C LYS A 558 -11.93 -27.41 -17.05
N ILE A 559 -12.40 -27.99 -18.14
CA ILE A 559 -12.20 -29.40 -18.46
C ILE A 559 -11.13 -29.50 -19.55
N ILE A 560 -10.19 -30.42 -19.41
CA ILE A 560 -9.20 -30.75 -20.42
C ILE A 560 -9.44 -32.19 -20.87
N LYS A 561 -9.58 -32.41 -22.19
CA LYS A 561 -9.52 -33.72 -22.83
C LYS A 561 -8.16 -33.83 -23.48
N ALA A 562 -7.34 -34.77 -23.02
CA ALA A 562 -5.98 -34.94 -23.52
C ALA A 562 -5.71 -36.42 -23.80
N MET A 563 -4.91 -36.68 -24.83
CA MET A 563 -4.45 -38.02 -25.15
C MET A 563 -3.39 -38.42 -24.14
N ASP A 564 -3.68 -39.41 -23.32
CA ASP A 564 -2.72 -39.94 -22.37
C ASP A 564 -1.59 -40.64 -23.14
N ALA A 565 -0.36 -40.16 -22.96
CA ALA A 565 0.80 -40.61 -23.73
C ALA A 565 1.24 -42.05 -23.37
N ARG A 566 0.75 -42.61 -22.26
CA ARG A 566 1.09 -43.96 -21.82
C ARG A 566 0.10 -45.00 -22.34
N THR A 567 -1.18 -44.64 -22.36
CA THR A 567 -2.29 -45.54 -22.71
C THR A 567 -2.81 -45.34 -24.12
N GLY A 568 -2.61 -44.15 -24.71
CA GLY A 568 -3.20 -43.79 -26.01
C GLY A 568 -4.71 -43.56 -25.94
N GLU A 569 -5.26 -43.35 -24.74
CA GLU A 569 -6.68 -43.06 -24.53
C GLU A 569 -6.91 -41.56 -24.28
N ILE A 570 -8.05 -41.04 -24.72
CA ILE A 570 -8.48 -39.69 -24.33
C ILE A 570 -8.95 -39.72 -22.88
N LYS A 571 -8.24 -39.00 -22.01
CA LYS A 571 -8.60 -38.77 -20.61
C LYS A 571 -9.20 -37.39 -20.45
N LYS A 572 -10.23 -37.29 -19.62
CA LYS A 572 -10.97 -36.08 -19.28
C LYS A 572 -10.65 -35.66 -17.86
N TYR A 573 -9.95 -34.54 -17.73
CA TYR A 573 -9.53 -33.96 -16.46
C TYR A 573 -10.30 -32.70 -16.12
N SER A 574 -10.82 -32.64 -14.90
CA SER A 574 -11.22 -31.40 -14.27
C SER A 574 -9.96 -30.61 -13.89
N THR A 575 -9.89 -29.33 -14.21
CA THR A 575 -8.69 -28.52 -13.98
C THR A 575 -9.04 -27.29 -13.17
N LEU A 576 -8.37 -27.12 -12.03
CA LEU A 576 -8.48 -25.97 -11.14
C LEU A 576 -7.21 -25.13 -11.21
N ILE A 577 -7.34 -23.83 -11.39
CA ILE A 577 -6.21 -22.92 -11.57
C ILE A 577 -6.29 -21.81 -10.52
N PHE A 578 -5.41 -21.88 -9.53
CA PHE A 578 -5.28 -20.89 -8.46
C PHE A 578 -4.28 -19.81 -8.87
N GLY A 579 -4.49 -18.58 -8.40
CA GLY A 579 -3.58 -17.49 -8.66
C GLY A 579 -4.18 -16.14 -8.29
N LEU A 580 -3.34 -15.24 -7.77
CA LEU A 580 -3.72 -13.85 -7.57
C LEU A 580 -4.02 -13.13 -8.90
N THR A 581 -4.63 -11.96 -8.81
CA THR A 581 -4.90 -11.14 -10.01
C THR A 581 -3.60 -10.84 -10.75
N ALA A 582 -3.63 -10.93 -12.09
CA ALA A 582 -2.51 -10.65 -12.99
C ALA A 582 -1.30 -11.63 -12.89
N THR A 583 -1.53 -12.86 -12.44
CA THR A 583 -0.50 -13.92 -12.42
C THR A 583 -0.63 -14.94 -13.56
N GLY A 584 -1.73 -14.91 -14.33
CA GLY A 584 -1.99 -15.85 -15.43
C GLY A 584 -3.19 -16.77 -15.23
N LYS A 585 -3.94 -16.64 -14.11
CA LYS A 585 -5.16 -17.43 -13.82
C LYS A 585 -6.18 -17.40 -14.97
N THR A 586 -6.74 -16.22 -15.29
CA THR A 586 -7.72 -16.06 -16.38
C THR A 586 -7.12 -16.42 -17.74
N THR A 587 -5.84 -16.12 -17.96
CA THR A 587 -5.13 -16.49 -19.18
C THR A 587 -5.21 -18.00 -19.41
N HIS A 588 -4.78 -18.81 -18.43
CA HIS A 588 -4.73 -20.26 -18.59
C HIS A 588 -6.10 -20.95 -18.42
N SER A 589 -7.03 -20.37 -17.65
CA SER A 589 -8.41 -20.90 -17.61
C SER A 589 -9.08 -20.80 -18.99
N CYS A 590 -8.80 -19.74 -19.74
CA CYS A 590 -9.39 -19.47 -21.06
C CYS A 590 -8.47 -19.81 -22.26
N HIS A 591 -7.34 -20.50 -22.06
CA HIS A 591 -6.40 -20.87 -23.13
C HIS A 591 -6.72 -22.25 -23.74
N SER A 592 -6.45 -22.47 -25.04
CA SER A 592 -6.64 -23.80 -25.67
C SER A 592 -5.59 -24.84 -25.24
N HIS A 593 -4.46 -24.35 -24.76
CA HIS A 593 -3.20 -25.09 -24.51
C HIS A 593 -2.63 -25.79 -25.74
N ASN A 594 -3.10 -25.39 -26.93
CA ASN A 594 -2.73 -25.98 -28.22
C ASN A 594 -2.89 -27.51 -28.19
N LEU A 595 -3.94 -27.99 -27.53
CA LEU A 595 -4.38 -29.38 -27.61
C LEU A 595 -4.89 -29.66 -29.03
N ASP A 596 -4.61 -30.86 -29.52
CA ASP A 596 -4.85 -31.25 -30.91
C ASP A 596 -6.27 -31.81 -31.08
N GLU A 597 -7.17 -30.97 -31.58
CA GLU A 597 -8.55 -31.35 -31.83
C GLU A 597 -8.68 -32.49 -32.85
N SER A 598 -7.71 -32.65 -33.76
CA SER A 598 -7.73 -33.75 -34.74
C SER A 598 -7.52 -35.11 -34.11
N LEU A 599 -6.93 -35.15 -32.91
CA LEU A 599 -6.72 -36.35 -32.10
C LEU A 599 -7.86 -36.58 -31.08
N GLY A 600 -8.91 -35.75 -31.10
CA GLY A 600 -9.99 -35.80 -30.11
C GLY A 600 -9.67 -35.11 -28.78
N GLU A 601 -8.54 -34.39 -28.71
CA GLU A 601 -8.22 -33.55 -27.55
C GLU A 601 -9.03 -32.24 -27.59
N GLY A 602 -9.04 -31.51 -26.47
CA GLY A 602 -9.67 -30.20 -26.42
C GLY A 602 -9.87 -29.69 -25.01
N ILE A 603 -10.55 -28.54 -24.91
CA ILE A 603 -10.86 -27.93 -23.63
C ILE A 603 -12.32 -27.46 -23.58
N GLU A 604 -12.83 -27.34 -22.36
CA GLU A 604 -14.11 -26.69 -22.09
C GLU A 604 -13.90 -25.67 -20.97
N ILE A 605 -14.07 -24.38 -21.27
CA ILE A 605 -13.93 -23.26 -20.33
C ILE A 605 -15.17 -23.25 -19.44
N VAL A 606 -14.98 -23.28 -18.11
CA VAL A 606 -16.08 -23.38 -17.14
C VAL A 606 -16.23 -22.08 -16.34
N GLN A 607 -15.18 -21.64 -15.64
CA GLN A 607 -15.13 -20.40 -14.84
C GLN A 607 -13.72 -19.79 -14.87
N ASP A 608 -13.58 -18.49 -14.62
CA ASP A 608 -12.27 -17.83 -14.54
C ASP A 608 -11.88 -17.34 -13.14
N ASP A 609 -12.84 -17.19 -12.22
CA ASP A 609 -12.63 -16.38 -11.02
C ASP A 609 -13.08 -17.02 -9.70
N PHE A 610 -14.34 -17.44 -9.56
CA PHE A 610 -14.88 -18.07 -8.35
C PHE A 610 -15.57 -19.40 -8.62
N ILE A 611 -15.28 -20.38 -7.78
CA ILE A 611 -15.89 -21.70 -7.78
C ILE A 611 -16.16 -22.19 -6.36
N ALA A 612 -17.15 -23.08 -6.19
CA ALA A 612 -17.34 -23.83 -4.95
C ALA A 612 -16.95 -25.30 -5.18
N LEU A 613 -15.87 -25.75 -4.53
CA LEU A 613 -15.38 -27.12 -4.57
C LEU A 613 -16.12 -27.96 -3.52
N ARG A 614 -16.69 -29.08 -3.96
CA ARG A 614 -17.41 -30.02 -3.09
C ARG A 614 -16.52 -31.17 -2.62
N PRO A 615 -16.87 -31.83 -1.50
CA PRO A 615 -16.11 -32.99 -1.00
C PRO A 615 -15.98 -34.18 -1.96
N ASP A 616 -16.86 -34.29 -2.95
CA ASP A 616 -16.83 -35.34 -3.99
C ASP A 616 -15.97 -34.96 -5.22
N GLY A 617 -15.27 -33.83 -5.15
CA GLY A 617 -14.44 -33.28 -6.23
C GLY A 617 -15.22 -32.56 -7.34
N SER A 618 -16.55 -32.53 -7.29
CA SER A 618 -17.35 -31.71 -8.21
C SER A 618 -17.19 -30.22 -7.90
N VAL A 619 -17.45 -29.37 -8.90
CA VAL A 619 -17.27 -27.92 -8.78
C VAL A 619 -18.52 -27.21 -9.26
N LEU A 620 -19.05 -26.32 -8.43
CA LEU A 620 -20.16 -25.46 -8.81
C LEU A 620 -19.61 -24.11 -9.25
N GLY A 621 -19.87 -23.73 -10.51
CA GLY A 621 -19.52 -22.40 -11.00
C GLY A 621 -20.62 -21.39 -10.70
N THR A 622 -20.31 -20.12 -10.95
CA THR A 622 -21.03 -19.02 -10.31
C THR A 622 -21.45 -17.92 -11.25
N GLU A 623 -20.63 -17.59 -12.24
CA GLU A 623 -20.84 -16.44 -13.12
C GLU A 623 -21.07 -16.88 -14.59
N ARG A 624 -21.74 -16.04 -15.37
CA ARG A 624 -21.87 -16.18 -16.84
C ARG A 624 -20.97 -15.23 -17.61
N GLY A 625 -20.57 -14.13 -17.00
CA GLY A 625 -19.64 -13.15 -17.55
C GLY A 625 -18.36 -13.08 -16.73
N PHE A 626 -17.21 -13.13 -17.39
CA PHE A 626 -15.88 -13.13 -16.78
C PHE A 626 -15.31 -11.72 -16.72
N PHE A 627 -14.89 -11.29 -15.51
CA PHE A 627 -14.43 -9.91 -15.25
C PHE A 627 -12.91 -9.84 -15.26
N LEU A 628 -12.32 -9.80 -16.45
CA LEU A 628 -10.89 -9.85 -16.63
C LEU A 628 -10.22 -8.48 -16.55
N LYS A 629 -8.90 -8.51 -16.35
CA LYS A 629 -8.03 -7.36 -16.60
C LYS A 629 -7.70 -7.30 -18.09
N THR A 630 -7.75 -6.13 -18.71
CA THR A 630 -7.51 -5.96 -20.15
C THR A 630 -6.07 -5.57 -20.50
N GLU A 631 -5.27 -5.16 -19.51
CA GLU A 631 -3.88 -4.77 -19.73
C GLU A 631 -3.08 -5.90 -20.40
N GLY A 632 -2.42 -5.58 -21.51
CA GLY A 632 -1.58 -6.52 -22.26
C GLY A 632 -2.37 -7.55 -23.07
N LEU A 633 -3.68 -7.37 -23.24
CA LEU A 633 -4.50 -8.23 -24.08
C LEU A 633 -4.10 -8.06 -25.55
N ASN A 634 -3.71 -9.18 -26.16
CA ASN A 634 -3.22 -9.21 -27.54
C ASN A 634 -3.90 -10.35 -28.32
N HIS A 635 -4.34 -10.05 -29.55
CA HIS A 635 -5.05 -11.00 -30.41
C HIS A 635 -4.21 -12.23 -30.79
N GLU A 636 -2.89 -12.10 -30.94
CA GLU A 636 -2.00 -13.20 -31.32
C GLU A 636 -1.69 -14.11 -30.12
N ILE A 637 -1.48 -13.53 -28.94
CA ILE A 637 -1.07 -14.27 -27.74
C ILE A 637 -2.28 -14.87 -27.01
N GLN A 638 -3.41 -14.17 -27.00
CA GLN A 638 -4.62 -14.54 -26.26
C GLN A 638 -5.89 -14.46 -27.16
N PRO A 639 -5.92 -15.14 -28.32
CA PRO A 639 -6.97 -14.98 -29.32
C PRO A 639 -8.37 -15.27 -28.77
N LEU A 640 -8.52 -16.30 -27.95
CA LEU A 640 -9.83 -16.68 -27.39
C LEU A 640 -10.42 -15.58 -26.49
N ILE A 641 -9.57 -14.98 -25.65
CA ILE A 641 -9.98 -13.90 -24.75
C ILE A 641 -10.25 -12.63 -25.57
N TYR A 642 -9.38 -12.28 -26.51
CA TYR A 642 -9.54 -11.11 -27.37
C TYR A 642 -10.85 -11.18 -28.15
N ASN A 643 -11.15 -12.33 -28.77
CA ASN A 643 -12.37 -12.53 -29.54
C ASN A 643 -13.63 -12.46 -28.65
N ALA A 644 -13.56 -13.01 -27.43
CA ALA A 644 -14.69 -12.97 -26.51
C ALA A 644 -14.98 -11.55 -25.98
N ILE A 645 -13.96 -10.78 -25.59
CA ILE A 645 -14.19 -9.45 -25.00
C ILE A 645 -14.53 -8.37 -26.05
N THR A 646 -14.17 -8.60 -27.32
CA THR A 646 -14.50 -7.67 -28.43
C THR A 646 -15.87 -7.94 -29.05
N GLN A 647 -16.71 -8.79 -28.44
CA GLN A 647 -18.11 -8.95 -28.85
C GLN A 647 -18.97 -7.74 -28.45
N PRO A 648 -20.12 -7.50 -29.13
CA PRO A 648 -21.02 -6.37 -28.86
C PRO A 648 -21.63 -6.33 -27.45
N ASP A 649 -21.69 -7.46 -26.75
CA ASP A 649 -22.14 -7.58 -25.35
C ASP A 649 -20.98 -7.63 -24.34
N GLY A 650 -19.76 -7.39 -24.80
CA GLY A 650 -18.64 -7.03 -23.93
C GLY A 650 -18.89 -5.69 -23.22
N ILE A 651 -18.24 -5.48 -22.08
CA ILE A 651 -18.16 -4.14 -21.45
C ILE A 651 -16.72 -3.89 -21.06
N PHE A 652 -16.26 -2.65 -21.20
CA PHE A 652 -15.02 -2.16 -20.63
C PHE A 652 -15.27 -1.22 -19.45
N GLU A 653 -14.36 -1.23 -18.49
CA GLU A 653 -14.29 -0.25 -17.41
C GLU A 653 -12.85 0.27 -17.30
N ASN A 654 -12.68 1.59 -17.43
CA ASN A 654 -11.40 2.29 -17.37
C ASN A 654 -10.37 1.85 -18.44
N VAL A 655 -10.83 1.44 -19.62
CA VAL A 655 -9.97 1.23 -20.79
C VAL A 655 -9.92 2.52 -21.60
N LEU A 656 -8.75 2.88 -22.14
CA LEU A 656 -8.64 4.04 -23.01
C LEU A 656 -9.37 3.76 -24.34
N VAL A 657 -10.30 4.64 -24.68
CA VAL A 657 -11.04 4.63 -25.94
C VAL A 657 -10.96 6.04 -26.54
N ASP A 658 -10.56 6.15 -27.80
CA ASP A 658 -10.49 7.44 -28.49
C ASP A 658 -11.85 7.88 -29.05
N TYR A 659 -11.88 9.07 -29.65
CA TYR A 659 -13.09 9.65 -30.25
C TYR A 659 -13.64 8.85 -31.44
N GLN A 660 -12.82 7.98 -32.06
CA GLN A 660 -13.23 7.08 -33.15
C GLN A 660 -13.72 5.72 -32.62
N GLY A 661 -13.66 5.49 -31.32
CA GLY A 661 -14.02 4.23 -30.68
C GLY A 661 -12.90 3.17 -30.71
N ASN A 662 -11.67 3.51 -31.09
CA ASN A 662 -10.55 2.58 -30.99
C ASN A 662 -10.22 2.30 -29.52
N VAL A 663 -9.95 1.04 -29.20
CA VAL A 663 -9.66 0.57 -27.85
C VAL A 663 -8.17 0.29 -27.72
N PHE A 664 -7.52 0.85 -26.70
CA PHE A 664 -6.09 0.70 -26.46
C PHE A 664 -5.85 -0.13 -25.19
N PHE A 665 -5.72 -1.46 -25.35
CA PHE A 665 -5.58 -2.39 -24.23
C PHE A 665 -4.24 -2.30 -23.49
N GLU A 666 -3.20 -1.79 -24.13
CA GLU A 666 -1.87 -1.61 -23.52
C GLU A 666 -1.69 -0.24 -22.88
N ASP A 667 -2.64 0.68 -23.10
CA ASP A 667 -2.56 2.04 -22.60
C ASP A 667 -3.06 2.13 -21.15
N ASN A 668 -2.15 2.53 -20.27
CA ASN A 668 -2.37 2.63 -18.83
C ASN A 668 -2.65 4.07 -18.35
N THR A 669 -2.92 5.02 -19.26
CA THR A 669 -3.12 6.45 -18.96
C THR A 669 -4.24 6.67 -17.95
N LEU A 670 -5.36 5.96 -18.07
CA LEU A 670 -6.45 6.03 -17.09
C LEU A 670 -6.13 5.27 -15.81
N THR A 671 -5.57 4.06 -15.95
CA THR A 671 -5.16 3.18 -14.86
C THR A 671 -4.51 1.92 -15.41
N GLY A 672 -3.53 1.36 -14.69
CA GLY A 672 -3.06 0.00 -14.92
C GLY A 672 -4.03 -1.10 -14.46
N ASN A 673 -5.30 -0.80 -14.22
CA ASN A 673 -6.35 -1.74 -13.82
C ASN A 673 -7.59 -1.62 -14.74
N GLY A 674 -7.38 -1.43 -16.05
CA GLY A 674 -8.46 -1.55 -17.04
C GLY A 674 -9.12 -2.93 -16.97
N ARG A 675 -10.45 -2.96 -17.03
CA ARG A 675 -11.26 -4.18 -16.86
C ARG A 675 -12.21 -4.40 -18.03
N GLY A 676 -12.57 -5.66 -18.22
CA GLY A 676 -13.55 -6.09 -19.19
C GLY A 676 -14.53 -7.12 -18.62
N ILE A 677 -15.77 -7.16 -19.10
CA ILE A 677 -16.70 -8.27 -18.89
C ILE A 677 -16.89 -8.96 -20.25
N MET A 678 -16.42 -10.19 -20.39
CA MET A 678 -16.65 -11.04 -21.56
C MET A 678 -17.67 -12.13 -21.24
N GLN A 679 -18.54 -12.51 -22.19
CA GLN A 679 -19.50 -13.58 -21.92
C GLN A 679 -18.86 -14.94 -22.15
N LYS A 680 -19.12 -15.88 -21.25
CA LYS A 680 -18.65 -17.26 -21.39
C LYS A 680 -19.10 -17.92 -22.70
N LYS A 681 -20.27 -17.54 -23.22
CA LYS A 681 -20.79 -18.07 -24.50
C LYS A 681 -19.94 -17.66 -25.71
N ASP A 682 -19.20 -16.55 -25.62
CA ASP A 682 -18.44 -15.97 -26.74
C ASP A 682 -17.15 -16.73 -27.04
N PHE A 683 -16.77 -17.67 -26.16
CA PHE A 683 -15.73 -18.66 -26.43
C PHE A 683 -16.17 -19.74 -27.44
N GLY A 684 -17.43 -19.71 -27.91
CA GLY A 684 -17.94 -20.61 -28.94
C GLY A 684 -17.80 -22.08 -28.55
N LYS A 685 -17.19 -22.88 -29.42
CA LYS A 685 -16.98 -24.33 -29.20
C LYS A 685 -16.13 -24.66 -27.96
N TYR A 686 -15.33 -23.72 -27.48
CA TYR A 686 -14.50 -23.89 -26.28
C TYR A 686 -15.28 -23.64 -24.99
N SER A 687 -16.51 -23.12 -25.07
CA SER A 687 -17.37 -22.95 -23.90
C SER A 687 -17.96 -24.29 -23.47
N SER A 688 -17.85 -24.62 -22.18
CA SER A 688 -18.58 -25.78 -21.63
C SER A 688 -20.10 -25.60 -21.76
N LYS A 689 -20.87 -26.70 -21.82
CA LYS A 689 -22.35 -26.62 -21.89
C LYS A 689 -22.97 -25.98 -20.64
N GLY A 690 -22.38 -26.25 -19.48
CA GLY A 690 -22.81 -25.72 -18.18
C GLY A 690 -21.81 -24.73 -17.61
N ILE A 691 -21.92 -24.49 -16.30
CA ILE A 691 -20.91 -23.77 -15.52
C ILE A 691 -20.39 -24.60 -14.34
N ASN A 692 -20.75 -25.88 -14.28
CA ASN A 692 -20.31 -26.78 -13.22
C ASN A 692 -19.38 -27.84 -13.83
N ILE A 693 -18.47 -28.35 -13.00
CA ILE A 693 -17.67 -29.54 -13.29
C ILE A 693 -18.36 -30.73 -12.60
N PRO A 694 -18.55 -31.86 -13.30
CA PRO A 694 -19.22 -33.02 -12.73
C PRO A 694 -18.37 -33.70 -11.62
N PRO A 695 -18.96 -34.62 -10.84
CA PRO A 695 -18.22 -35.39 -9.84
C PRO A 695 -17.11 -36.25 -10.45
N LEU A 696 -16.18 -36.69 -9.59
CA LEU A 696 -15.05 -37.55 -9.95
C LEU A 696 -15.44 -38.91 -10.54
N SER A 697 -16.70 -39.33 -10.46
CA SER A 697 -17.22 -40.53 -11.13
C SER A 697 -17.35 -40.37 -12.65
N GLU A 698 -17.41 -39.13 -13.16
CA GLU A 698 -17.64 -38.81 -14.58
C GLU A 698 -16.41 -38.22 -15.29
N VAL A 699 -15.28 -38.17 -14.58
CA VAL A 699 -13.98 -37.69 -15.08
C VAL A 699 -12.86 -38.63 -14.62
N ASP A 700 -11.74 -38.59 -15.32
CA ASP A 700 -10.59 -39.43 -15.01
C ASP A 700 -9.79 -38.89 -13.81
N GLY A 701 -9.86 -37.58 -13.54
CA GLY A 701 -9.27 -36.99 -12.35
C GLY A 701 -9.35 -35.46 -12.29
N ILE A 702 -8.73 -34.89 -11.26
CA ILE A 702 -8.58 -33.44 -11.08
C ILE A 702 -7.09 -33.07 -11.15
N LEU A 703 -6.78 -32.06 -11.96
CA LEU A 703 -5.49 -31.38 -12.01
C LEU A 703 -5.61 -30.04 -11.29
N ILE A 704 -4.81 -29.85 -10.23
CA ILE A 704 -4.75 -28.60 -9.49
C ILE A 704 -3.46 -27.88 -9.84
N PHE A 705 -3.59 -26.70 -10.43
CA PHE A 705 -2.49 -25.83 -10.80
C PHE A 705 -2.47 -24.60 -9.88
N MET A 706 -1.44 -24.50 -9.04
CA MET A 706 -1.18 -23.35 -8.19
C MET A 706 -0.20 -22.42 -8.90
N ILE A 707 -0.68 -21.28 -9.38
CA ILE A 707 0.19 -20.30 -10.03
C ILE A 707 0.89 -19.44 -8.99
N THR A 708 2.22 -19.48 -9.01
CA THR A 708 3.07 -18.46 -8.39
C THR A 708 3.78 -17.66 -9.46
N ARG A 709 4.19 -16.43 -9.13
CA ARG A 709 4.96 -15.58 -10.04
C ARG A 709 6.22 -15.14 -9.32
N ARG A 710 7.30 -15.92 -9.47
CA ARG A 710 8.62 -15.64 -8.92
C ARG A 710 9.61 -15.52 -10.06
N ASN A 711 10.64 -14.69 -9.90
CA ASN A 711 11.60 -14.41 -10.97
C ASN A 711 13.01 -14.98 -10.70
N THR A 712 13.25 -15.56 -9.53
CA THR A 712 14.59 -15.94 -9.04
C THR A 712 14.89 -17.42 -9.23
N ILE A 713 14.53 -18.26 -8.26
CA ILE A 713 15.03 -19.65 -8.13
C ILE A 713 13.92 -20.71 -8.16
N VAL A 714 12.64 -20.31 -8.27
CA VAL A 714 11.53 -21.26 -8.30
C VAL A 714 11.46 -21.92 -9.68
N PRO A 715 11.43 -23.27 -9.77
CA PRO A 715 11.40 -23.98 -11.06
C PRO A 715 10.13 -23.65 -11.86
N ILE A 716 10.16 -23.92 -13.17
CA ILE A 716 9.02 -23.68 -14.07
C ILE A 716 7.75 -24.40 -13.62
N ALA A 717 7.89 -25.63 -13.11
CA ALA A 717 6.85 -26.33 -12.37
C ALA A 717 7.44 -27.26 -11.32
N SER A 718 6.63 -27.56 -10.31
CA SER A 718 6.86 -28.61 -9.33
C SER A 718 5.61 -29.47 -9.20
N LYS A 719 5.76 -30.78 -9.23
CA LYS A 719 4.72 -31.73 -8.81
C LYS A 719 4.79 -31.88 -7.30
N LEU A 720 3.63 -31.76 -6.65
CA LEU A 720 3.50 -31.58 -5.21
C LEU A 720 2.85 -32.80 -4.56
N THR A 721 3.26 -33.12 -3.33
CA THR A 721 2.44 -33.93 -2.42
C THR A 721 1.22 -33.13 -1.94
N PHE A 722 0.26 -33.77 -1.28
CA PHE A 722 -0.92 -33.05 -0.77
C PHE A 722 -0.60 -32.13 0.41
N GLU A 723 0.37 -32.50 1.24
CA GLU A 723 0.91 -31.62 2.31
C GLU A 723 1.56 -30.39 1.69
N GLN A 724 2.38 -30.57 0.66
CA GLN A 724 3.01 -29.46 -0.07
C GLN A 724 1.97 -28.59 -0.78
N ALA A 725 0.97 -29.19 -1.44
CA ALA A 725 -0.12 -28.47 -2.09
C ALA A 725 -0.90 -27.63 -1.07
N THR A 726 -1.24 -28.20 0.07
CA THR A 726 -1.94 -27.47 1.14
C THR A 726 -1.06 -26.37 1.73
N ALA A 727 0.23 -26.63 1.91
CA ALA A 727 1.16 -25.60 2.37
C ALA A 727 1.29 -24.45 1.35
N PHE A 728 1.29 -24.73 0.04
CA PHE A 728 1.24 -23.71 -1.00
C PHE A 728 -0.09 -22.97 -1.08
N PHE A 729 -1.21 -23.66 -0.80
CA PHE A 729 -2.51 -23.03 -0.61
C PHE A 729 -2.46 -22.03 0.56
N MET A 730 -1.94 -22.44 1.72
CA MET A 730 -1.77 -21.57 2.89
C MET A 730 -0.78 -20.42 2.65
N LEU A 731 0.29 -20.64 1.91
CA LEU A 731 1.19 -19.54 1.53
C LEU A 731 0.51 -18.55 0.57
N GLY A 732 -0.21 -19.06 -0.43
CA GLY A 732 -0.75 -18.29 -1.55
C GLY A 732 0.25 -17.27 -2.12
N GLU A 733 1.47 -17.75 -2.34
CA GLU A 733 2.63 -16.92 -2.66
C GLU A 733 2.59 -16.39 -4.09
N SER A 734 2.75 -15.08 -4.24
CA SER A 734 2.85 -14.42 -5.53
C SER A 734 3.65 -13.13 -5.47
N ILE A 735 3.53 -12.29 -6.50
CA ILE A 735 3.97 -10.90 -6.47
C ILE A 735 2.80 -9.94 -6.55
N GLU A 736 2.95 -8.81 -5.88
CA GLU A 736 2.00 -7.70 -5.96
C GLU A 736 1.98 -7.15 -7.39
N SER A 737 0.78 -6.90 -7.92
CA SER A 737 0.62 -6.39 -9.28
C SER A 737 0.46 -4.87 -9.25
N SER A 738 0.87 -4.21 -10.35
CA SER A 738 0.65 -2.77 -10.56
C SER A 738 -0.82 -2.38 -10.43
N GLY A 739 -1.75 -3.27 -10.82
CA GLY A 739 -3.19 -3.02 -10.73
C GLY A 739 -3.79 -3.17 -9.33
N SER A 740 -3.06 -3.77 -8.38
CA SER A 740 -3.47 -3.91 -6.98
C SER A 740 -2.87 -2.80 -6.13
N ASN A 741 -1.54 -2.66 -6.15
CA ASN A 741 -0.85 -1.49 -5.60
C ASN A 741 0.35 -1.11 -6.48
N PRO A 742 0.24 -0.05 -7.31
CA PRO A 742 1.31 0.38 -8.22
C PRO A 742 2.66 0.58 -7.53
N LYS A 743 2.66 1.05 -6.27
CA LYS A 743 3.87 1.37 -5.52
C LYS A 743 4.63 0.16 -4.99
N ARG A 744 3.96 -1.00 -4.94
CA ARG A 744 4.50 -2.27 -4.41
C ARG A 744 4.66 -3.32 -5.51
N ALA A 745 4.43 -2.95 -6.76
CA ALA A 745 4.46 -3.88 -7.89
C ALA A 745 5.79 -4.66 -7.95
N GLY A 746 5.71 -5.99 -7.98
CA GLY A 746 6.87 -6.88 -7.99
C GLY A 746 7.40 -7.28 -6.60
N GLU A 747 6.84 -6.75 -5.50
CA GLU A 747 7.10 -7.27 -4.15
C GLU A 747 6.42 -8.62 -3.93
N SER A 748 7.00 -9.45 -3.05
CA SER A 748 6.36 -10.71 -2.64
C SER A 748 5.10 -10.44 -1.84
N VAL A 749 4.00 -11.12 -2.17
CA VAL A 749 2.75 -11.08 -1.43
C VAL A 749 2.29 -12.51 -1.13
N ARG A 750 1.64 -12.68 0.02
CA ARG A 750 1.10 -13.97 0.48
C ARG A 750 -0.34 -13.76 0.94
N VAL A 751 -1.24 -14.55 0.37
CA VAL A 751 -2.69 -14.47 0.62
C VAL A 751 -3.23 -15.88 0.55
N VAL A 752 -3.69 -16.46 1.67
CA VAL A 752 -4.19 -17.84 1.75
C VAL A 752 -5.18 -18.13 0.62
N GLY A 753 -5.03 -19.29 -0.02
CA GLY A 753 -5.78 -19.75 -1.19
C GLY A 753 -5.74 -18.83 -2.41
N THR A 754 -4.83 -17.85 -2.43
CA THR A 754 -4.87 -16.70 -3.35
C THR A 754 -6.23 -15.96 -3.33
N ASN A 755 -6.90 -15.98 -2.17
CA ASN A 755 -8.26 -15.53 -1.98
C ASN A 755 -8.33 -14.38 -0.95
N PRO A 756 -8.24 -13.10 -1.36
CA PRO A 756 -8.31 -11.96 -0.43
C PRO A 756 -9.75 -11.68 0.08
N PHE A 757 -10.69 -12.61 -0.13
CA PHE A 757 -12.10 -12.47 0.20
C PHE A 757 -12.58 -13.50 1.24
N MET A 758 -11.66 -14.28 1.81
CA MET A 758 -11.99 -15.23 2.89
C MET A 758 -12.65 -14.49 4.06
N ILE A 759 -13.65 -15.15 4.67
CA ILE A 759 -14.33 -14.72 5.88
C ILE A 759 -14.17 -15.83 6.91
N GLY A 760 -13.70 -15.46 8.10
CA GLY A 760 -13.41 -16.40 9.18
C GLY A 760 -11.97 -16.90 9.16
N ASP A 761 -11.75 -18.04 9.81
CA ASP A 761 -10.42 -18.60 10.00
C ASP A 761 -9.84 -19.19 8.71
N GLU A 762 -8.64 -18.74 8.36
CA GLU A 762 -7.86 -19.22 7.21
C GLU A 762 -7.39 -20.67 7.43
N THR A 763 -7.15 -21.08 8.68
CA THR A 763 -6.72 -22.45 9.03
C THR A 763 -7.81 -23.46 8.67
N GLU A 764 -9.07 -23.13 8.97
CA GLU A 764 -10.24 -23.96 8.62
C GLU A 764 -10.32 -24.21 7.10
N GLU A 765 -10.04 -23.19 6.27
CA GLU A 765 -10.04 -23.37 4.81
C GLU A 765 -8.88 -24.26 4.33
N GLY A 766 -7.71 -24.18 4.97
CA GLY A 766 -6.57 -25.06 4.71
C GLY A 766 -6.86 -26.52 5.04
N GLU A 767 -7.47 -26.78 6.19
CA GLU A 767 -7.90 -28.11 6.64
C GLU A 767 -8.96 -28.68 5.69
N MET A 768 -10.00 -27.90 5.35
CA MET A 768 -11.02 -28.30 4.37
C MET A 768 -10.39 -28.65 3.01
N PHE A 769 -9.40 -27.87 2.57
CA PHE A 769 -8.69 -28.16 1.32
C PHE A 769 -7.95 -29.50 1.40
N TYR A 770 -7.18 -29.73 2.49
CA TYR A 770 -6.46 -30.99 2.70
C TYR A 770 -7.40 -32.20 2.75
N ASP A 771 -8.52 -32.09 3.46
CA ASP A 771 -9.52 -33.16 3.57
C ASP A 771 -10.10 -33.54 2.21
N ILE A 772 -10.40 -32.54 1.36
CA ILE A 772 -10.88 -32.79 -0.01
C ILE A 772 -9.81 -33.49 -0.84
N LEU A 773 -8.53 -33.11 -0.71
CA LEU A 773 -7.42 -33.79 -1.39
C LEU A 773 -7.31 -35.25 -0.94
N MET A 774 -7.27 -35.49 0.37
CA MET A 774 -7.07 -36.81 0.96
C MET A 774 -8.22 -37.76 0.67
N LYS A 775 -9.46 -37.28 0.71
CA LYS A 775 -10.66 -38.06 0.36
C LYS A 775 -10.65 -38.54 -1.09
N ASN A 776 -9.97 -37.81 -1.97
CA ASN A 776 -9.95 -38.05 -3.41
C ASN A 776 -8.54 -38.35 -3.95
N LYS A 777 -7.63 -38.81 -3.07
CA LYS A 777 -6.19 -38.96 -3.32
C LYS A 777 -5.81 -39.73 -4.58
N ASP A 778 -6.61 -40.72 -4.97
CA ASP A 778 -6.31 -41.60 -6.11
C ASP A 778 -6.59 -40.92 -7.47
N LYS A 779 -7.28 -39.77 -7.47
CA LYS A 779 -7.69 -39.05 -8.68
C LYS A 779 -7.23 -37.59 -8.75
N ILE A 780 -6.54 -37.08 -7.73
CA ILE A 780 -6.07 -35.69 -7.69
C ILE A 780 -4.56 -35.61 -7.87
N ARG A 781 -4.10 -34.70 -8.74
CA ARG A 781 -2.69 -34.35 -8.90
C ARG A 781 -2.50 -32.84 -8.74
N CYS A 782 -1.54 -32.44 -7.91
CA CYS A 782 -1.28 -31.04 -7.60
C CYS A 782 0.08 -30.58 -8.13
N PHE A 783 0.13 -29.36 -8.66
CA PHE A 783 1.33 -28.78 -9.24
C PHE A 783 1.45 -27.30 -8.88
N LEU A 784 2.67 -26.84 -8.60
CA LEU A 784 3.03 -25.43 -8.57
C LEU A 784 3.53 -25.04 -9.96
N LEU A 785 2.98 -23.97 -10.54
CA LEU A 785 3.41 -23.43 -11.84
C LEU A 785 4.00 -22.04 -11.63
N ASN A 786 5.26 -21.83 -12.03
CA ASN A 786 5.88 -20.50 -11.98
C ASN A 786 5.63 -19.74 -13.28
N THR A 787 4.70 -18.78 -13.29
CA THR A 787 4.46 -17.92 -14.47
C THR A 787 5.35 -16.69 -14.52
N GLY A 788 6.29 -16.57 -13.57
CA GLY A 788 7.29 -15.52 -13.53
C GLY A 788 8.45 -15.82 -14.48
N GLY A 789 9.52 -16.34 -13.92
CA GLY A 789 10.74 -16.75 -14.61
C GLY A 789 11.84 -17.14 -13.64
N VAL A 790 13.05 -17.31 -14.17
CA VAL A 790 14.23 -17.73 -13.38
C VAL A 790 15.40 -16.80 -13.68
N GLY A 791 16.32 -16.68 -12.73
CA GLY A 791 17.59 -16.02 -12.95
C GLY A 791 17.59 -14.51 -12.69
N GLU A 792 16.49 -13.90 -12.27
CA GLU A 792 16.52 -12.48 -11.88
C GLU A 792 17.52 -12.25 -10.75
N LEU A 793 18.42 -11.31 -10.96
CA LEU A 793 19.35 -10.91 -9.92
C LEU A 793 19.12 -9.43 -9.65
N ARG A 794 18.61 -9.13 -8.46
CA ARG A 794 18.59 -7.78 -7.94
C ARG A 794 19.74 -7.62 -6.96
N GLU A 795 20.60 -6.66 -7.25
CA GLU A 795 21.65 -6.25 -6.34
C GLU A 795 21.06 -5.19 -5.43
N LYS A 796 21.09 -5.46 -4.14
CA LYS A 796 20.76 -4.47 -3.13
C LYS A 796 21.97 -3.55 -3.09
N GLN A 797 21.82 -2.33 -3.59
CA GLN A 797 22.85 -1.32 -3.44
C GLN A 797 22.99 -0.95 -1.94
N PRO A 798 24.11 -0.34 -1.53
CA PRO A 798 24.30 0.12 -0.16
C PRO A 798 23.25 1.13 0.33
N ASP A 799 22.50 1.77 -0.58
CA ASP A 799 21.36 2.66 -0.33
C ASP A 799 20.02 1.90 -0.21
N GLY A 800 20.05 0.60 -0.52
CA GLY A 800 18.95 -0.32 -0.42
C GLY A 800 18.05 -0.47 -1.61
N THR A 801 18.25 0.37 -2.61
CA THR A 801 17.59 0.20 -3.88
C THR A 801 17.99 -1.16 -4.44
N LYS A 802 16.98 -1.94 -4.82
CA LYS A 802 17.19 -3.22 -5.49
C LYS A 802 17.35 -2.91 -6.97
N ILE A 803 18.59 -2.71 -7.41
CA ILE A 803 18.88 -2.50 -8.83
C ILE A 803 18.85 -3.85 -9.53
N LEU A 804 18.16 -3.91 -10.67
CA LEU A 804 18.12 -5.09 -11.50
C LEU A 804 19.47 -5.29 -12.21
N LYS A 805 20.34 -6.14 -11.65
CA LYS A 805 21.63 -6.51 -12.23
C LYS A 805 21.48 -7.47 -13.40
N ARG A 806 20.49 -8.36 -13.31
CA ARG A 806 20.14 -9.29 -14.40
C ARG A 806 18.63 -9.41 -14.51
N LYS A 807 18.13 -9.18 -15.73
CA LYS A 807 16.72 -9.39 -16.08
C LYS A 807 16.33 -10.86 -15.87
N VAL A 808 15.09 -11.08 -15.48
CA VAL A 808 14.51 -12.42 -15.40
C VAL A 808 14.52 -13.09 -16.78
N ASN A 809 14.86 -14.38 -16.83
CA ASN A 809 14.52 -15.22 -17.97
C ASN A 809 13.04 -15.62 -17.84
N ARG A 810 12.17 -14.83 -18.50
CA ARG A 810 10.71 -14.96 -18.39
C ARG A 810 10.23 -16.29 -18.96
N ILE A 811 9.21 -16.87 -18.36
CA ILE A 811 8.50 -18.03 -18.93
C ILE A 811 7.37 -17.52 -19.83
N PRO A 812 7.42 -17.76 -21.15
CA PRO A 812 6.36 -17.34 -22.07
C PRO A 812 5.07 -18.13 -21.87
N ILE A 813 3.93 -17.51 -22.19
CA ILE A 813 2.60 -18.16 -22.13
C ILE A 813 2.58 -19.46 -22.97
N LYS A 814 3.22 -19.46 -24.15
CA LYS A 814 3.29 -20.63 -25.04
C LYS A 814 3.97 -21.83 -24.38
N GLU A 815 5.01 -21.60 -23.58
CA GLU A 815 5.74 -22.67 -22.91
C GLU A 815 5.01 -23.17 -21.67
N MET A 816 4.41 -22.26 -20.90
CA MET A 816 3.51 -22.64 -19.81
C MET A 816 2.29 -23.43 -20.34
N ALA A 817 1.78 -23.06 -21.52
CA ALA A 817 0.73 -23.80 -22.19
C ALA A 817 1.20 -25.19 -22.63
N SER A 818 2.42 -25.33 -23.16
CA SER A 818 3.02 -26.63 -23.42
C SER A 818 3.15 -27.46 -22.15
N LEU A 819 3.61 -26.86 -21.05
CA LEU A 819 3.72 -27.52 -19.74
C LEU A 819 2.38 -28.09 -19.27
N ILE A 820 1.32 -27.28 -19.26
CA ILE A 820 -0.03 -27.72 -18.90
C ILE A 820 -0.51 -28.86 -19.83
N ARG A 821 -0.24 -28.76 -21.15
CA ARG A 821 -0.54 -29.83 -22.11
C ARG A 821 0.21 -31.12 -21.78
N GLY A 822 1.51 -31.04 -21.51
CA GLY A 822 2.35 -32.19 -21.15
C GLY A 822 1.91 -32.85 -19.84
N ILE A 823 1.54 -32.07 -18.83
CA ILE A 823 0.94 -32.59 -17.58
C ILE A 823 -0.37 -33.33 -17.88
N SER A 824 -1.22 -32.73 -18.70
CA SER A 824 -2.53 -33.30 -19.04
C SER A 824 -2.42 -34.60 -19.84
N ARG A 825 -1.39 -34.72 -20.70
CA ARG A 825 -1.07 -35.94 -21.46
C ARG A 825 -0.27 -36.98 -20.65
N ASP A 826 0.12 -36.66 -19.43
CA ASP A 826 1.06 -37.47 -18.63
C ASP A 826 2.39 -37.81 -19.35
N SER A 827 2.84 -36.91 -20.22
CA SER A 827 4.02 -37.11 -21.09
C SER A 827 5.33 -36.55 -20.53
N ILE A 828 5.26 -35.83 -19.40
CA ILE A 828 6.43 -35.21 -18.78
C ILE A 828 7.23 -36.26 -18.01
N GLN A 829 8.53 -36.28 -18.24
CA GLN A 829 9.48 -37.02 -17.40
C GLN A 829 9.85 -36.12 -16.22
N TRP A 830 9.60 -36.62 -15.01
CA TRP A 830 9.89 -35.92 -13.76
C TRP A 830 11.19 -36.42 -13.14
N GLU A 831 11.86 -35.57 -12.38
CA GLU A 831 12.99 -35.96 -11.54
C GLU A 831 12.94 -35.25 -10.18
N PRO A 832 13.57 -35.78 -9.14
CA PRO A 832 13.62 -35.12 -7.84
C PRO A 832 14.25 -33.73 -7.91
N ASP A 833 13.58 -32.76 -7.29
CA ASP A 833 14.09 -31.40 -7.12
C ASP A 833 15.23 -31.39 -6.10
N PRO A 834 16.44 -30.95 -6.48
CA PRO A 834 17.58 -30.90 -5.57
C PRO A 834 17.44 -29.87 -4.44
N TYR A 835 16.44 -28.97 -4.49
CA TYR A 835 16.35 -27.80 -3.61
C TYR A 835 15.12 -27.79 -2.70
N PHE A 836 13.94 -28.11 -3.22
CA PHE A 836 12.68 -27.93 -2.48
C PHE A 836 11.95 -29.23 -2.13
N GLY A 837 12.54 -30.41 -2.38
CA GLY A 837 11.91 -31.69 -2.05
C GLY A 837 10.62 -31.95 -2.83
N THR A 838 10.50 -31.37 -4.03
CA THR A 838 9.41 -31.62 -4.98
C THR A 838 9.90 -32.50 -6.14
N GLU A 839 9.07 -32.78 -7.14
CA GLU A 839 9.56 -33.27 -8.45
C GLU A 839 9.48 -32.16 -9.49
N ILE A 840 10.51 -31.99 -10.31
CA ILE A 840 10.59 -30.98 -11.39
C ILE A 840 10.62 -31.65 -12.77
N PRO A 841 10.17 -30.95 -13.84
CA PRO A 841 10.27 -31.48 -15.19
C PRO A 841 11.73 -31.67 -15.61
N LYS A 842 12.10 -32.88 -16.04
CA LYS A 842 13.39 -33.19 -16.65
C LYS A 842 13.38 -32.96 -18.16
N LYS A 843 12.32 -33.45 -18.82
CA LYS A 843 12.14 -33.39 -20.27
C LYS A 843 10.68 -33.22 -20.61
N MET A 844 10.39 -32.32 -21.55
CA MET A 844 9.06 -32.19 -22.12
C MET A 844 9.11 -31.83 -23.61
N GLU A 845 8.01 -32.10 -24.31
CA GLU A 845 7.86 -31.80 -25.72
C GLU A 845 7.85 -30.28 -25.98
N GLY A 846 8.69 -29.84 -26.93
CA GLY A 846 8.67 -28.47 -27.45
C GLY A 846 9.17 -27.38 -26.49
N VAL A 847 9.73 -27.74 -25.33
CA VAL A 847 10.33 -26.80 -24.38
C VAL A 847 11.68 -27.34 -23.89
N ASP A 848 12.75 -26.60 -24.13
CA ASP A 848 14.03 -26.85 -23.48
C ASP A 848 13.96 -26.38 -22.02
N ILE A 849 13.74 -27.32 -21.10
CA ILE A 849 13.61 -27.02 -19.67
C ILE A 849 14.94 -26.53 -19.08
N THR A 850 16.08 -26.91 -19.66
CA THR A 850 17.39 -26.61 -19.10
C THR A 850 17.69 -25.11 -19.07
N LYS A 851 16.97 -24.29 -19.85
CA LYS A 851 17.09 -22.82 -19.81
C LYS A 851 16.50 -22.17 -18.55
N TYR A 852 15.74 -22.94 -17.76
CA TYR A 852 15.15 -22.51 -16.50
C TYR A 852 15.84 -23.14 -15.28
N ASP A 853 17.00 -23.78 -15.47
CA ASP A 853 17.81 -24.31 -14.37
C ASP A 853 18.48 -23.16 -13.58
N PRO A 854 18.13 -22.95 -12.29
CA PRO A 854 18.75 -21.93 -11.46
C PRO A 854 20.28 -22.01 -11.38
N ALA A 855 20.86 -23.22 -11.49
CA ALA A 855 22.32 -23.41 -11.41
C ALA A 855 23.08 -22.75 -12.56
N LYS A 856 22.43 -22.52 -13.71
CA LYS A 856 23.00 -21.76 -14.83
C LYS A 856 23.08 -20.25 -14.56
N PHE A 857 22.33 -19.76 -13.57
CA PHE A 857 22.19 -18.34 -13.29
C PHE A 857 22.94 -17.90 -12.03
N TYR A 858 23.21 -18.78 -11.07
CA TYR A 858 23.78 -18.38 -9.78
C TYR A 858 24.99 -19.25 -9.43
N SER A 859 26.00 -18.66 -8.79
CA SER A 859 27.10 -19.43 -8.22
C SER A 859 26.57 -20.39 -7.15
N PRO A 860 27.21 -21.54 -6.89
CA PRO A 860 26.73 -22.52 -5.90
C PRO A 860 26.45 -21.89 -4.51
N LYS A 861 27.32 -20.98 -4.07
CA LYS A 861 27.15 -20.25 -2.79
C LYS A 861 25.91 -19.34 -2.82
N MET A 862 25.72 -18.59 -3.90
CA MET A 862 24.60 -17.68 -4.04
C MET A 862 23.27 -18.42 -4.14
N LEU A 863 23.24 -19.50 -4.93
CA LEU A 863 22.07 -20.34 -5.07
C LEU A 863 21.64 -20.94 -3.73
N LYS A 864 22.59 -21.50 -2.97
CA LYS A 864 22.35 -22.02 -1.62
C LYS A 864 21.75 -20.95 -0.69
N ASN A 865 22.28 -19.73 -0.73
CA ASN A 865 21.75 -18.64 0.08
C ASN A 865 20.31 -18.28 -0.31
N LEU A 866 20.03 -18.11 -1.60
CA LEU A 866 18.68 -17.79 -2.08
C LEU A 866 17.66 -18.89 -1.71
N ILE A 867 18.05 -20.16 -1.81
CA ILE A 867 17.21 -21.31 -1.43
C ILE A 867 16.91 -21.26 0.07
N ASN A 868 17.95 -21.12 0.91
CA ASN A 868 17.80 -21.08 2.36
C ASN A 868 16.93 -19.90 2.80
N THR A 869 17.13 -18.72 2.23
CA THR A 869 16.29 -17.54 2.49
C THR A 869 14.83 -17.83 2.12
N LEU A 870 14.56 -18.38 0.94
CA LEU A 870 13.18 -18.67 0.53
C LEU A 870 12.52 -19.74 1.43
N LYS A 871 13.25 -20.80 1.81
CA LYS A 871 12.76 -21.81 2.75
C LYS A 871 12.44 -21.20 4.12
N GLN A 872 13.33 -20.35 4.62
CA GLN A 872 13.16 -19.64 5.89
C GLN A 872 11.91 -18.73 5.84
N GLU A 873 11.80 -17.88 4.81
CA GLU A 873 10.64 -16.99 4.64
C GLU A 873 9.30 -17.75 4.60
N ARG A 874 9.28 -18.93 3.96
CA ARG A 874 8.08 -19.79 3.91
C ARG A 874 7.77 -20.39 5.27
N THR A 875 8.79 -20.91 5.96
CA THR A 875 8.65 -21.51 7.30
C THR A 875 8.15 -20.49 8.32
N GLU A 876 8.72 -19.28 8.33
CA GLU A 876 8.32 -18.18 9.21
C GLU A 876 6.88 -17.72 8.95
N TYR A 877 6.43 -17.74 7.69
CA TYR A 877 5.04 -17.43 7.37
C TYR A 877 4.08 -18.52 7.86
N MET A 878 4.42 -19.80 7.64
CA MET A 878 3.61 -20.93 8.08
C MET A 878 3.48 -21.02 9.60
N ALA A 879 4.48 -20.54 10.36
CA ALA A 879 4.44 -20.52 11.82
C ALA A 879 3.32 -19.65 12.42
N LYS A 880 2.65 -18.80 11.61
CA LYS A 880 1.51 -17.99 12.04
C LYS A 880 0.24 -18.81 12.25
N PHE A 881 0.11 -19.95 11.57
CA PHE A 881 -1.07 -20.83 11.65
C PHE A 881 -0.84 -21.89 12.72
N LYS A 882 -1.08 -21.53 13.99
CA LYS A 882 -0.76 -22.40 15.14
C LYS A 882 -1.52 -23.72 15.09
N ASP A 883 -2.79 -23.66 14.71
CA ASP A 883 -3.73 -24.79 14.75
C ASP A 883 -3.70 -25.66 13.48
N LEU A 884 -2.90 -25.29 12.47
CA LEU A 884 -2.72 -26.10 11.26
C LEU A 884 -1.85 -27.34 11.55
N ASP A 885 -2.19 -28.49 10.95
CA ASP A 885 -1.43 -29.75 11.09
C ASP A 885 0.09 -29.53 10.84
N GLU A 886 0.91 -30.08 11.75
CA GLU A 886 2.37 -30.01 11.69
C GLU A 886 2.96 -30.56 10.38
N LYS A 887 2.37 -31.60 9.79
CA LYS A 887 2.82 -32.17 8.51
C LYS A 887 2.74 -31.15 7.39
N ILE A 888 1.69 -30.31 7.39
CA ILE A 888 1.52 -29.23 6.41
C ILE A 888 2.53 -28.12 6.68
N LYS A 889 2.72 -27.72 7.95
CA LYS A 889 3.69 -26.68 8.33
C LYS A 889 5.14 -27.06 8.02
N GLN A 890 5.45 -28.36 8.07
CA GLN A 890 6.79 -28.89 7.84
C GLN A 890 7.07 -29.23 6.37
N ALA A 891 6.11 -29.02 5.46
CA ALA A 891 6.24 -29.37 4.04
C ALA A 891 7.39 -28.64 3.30
N PHE A 892 7.99 -27.60 3.90
CA PHE A 892 9.09 -26.82 3.33
C PHE A 892 10.46 -27.08 3.97
N LYS A 893 10.56 -27.95 4.98
CA LYS A 893 11.83 -28.25 5.67
C LYS A 893 12.76 -29.05 4.77
#